data_AF-A0A928KPQ5-F1
#
_entry.id   AF-A0A928KPQ5-F1
#
_cell.length_a   1.000
_cell.length_b   1.000
_cell.length_c   1.000
_cell.angle_alpha   90.00
_cell.angle_beta   90.00
_cell.angle_gamma   90.00
#
_symmetry.space_group_name_H-M   'P 1'
#
loop_
_entity.id
_entity.type
_entity.pdbx_description
1 polymer ?
#
loop_
_entity_poly.entity_id
_entity_poly.type
_entity_poly.pdbx_seq_one_letter_code
_entity_poly.pdbx_strand_id
1 'polypeptide(L)'
;MDNKSFEDKLREEIMSEASEMPDSLSQESIINSVKNSEQSKKKKGVVKKVIACAAAFAIVLSGVYIGFNAYTPKIKKIAPKNGEDSAVYTSDYTEIQNFFISLKKNYDYEDLKDKTRIDILSPVYNYGKSIEADMSANGVTAKESSVSGSDSADSSLITGNANFSQTEIQVEGVDEADIAKTDGRYIYIVDSRNYYCPAVYIVDPSDPGNMSIAAKLDFKATDESYYSVKDMYVSDGRLIVICSESRNDDSVFYNDKYCCFPGSYGNHTAAFVYDISNPAQPVKTAEYSVDGNCLSTRLTDGKLIVVTHYSVPLYNDEEKLKEECIPSYYINGAKTLIPENSIAVIKDNEEDSYSVVALIDLASGKTEAAAVLGGGDEIYCNKTDLYIAKYIWRDFEMNSSYTTIYRFELTSPVSFKSSCTVRGTFLNQFSMDEYGGYFRIATTENQSNTVTVLDKNLDIVGSVGGIAMGEQIYAVRFIGNTAYVVTFRRTDPLFVIDLSDPTSPRIKGELKIPGFSNMLYPFGDGRLIGIGEDGDENGSNGKLKISLFDVSDPQNPKEISKAVMNNYAYTPAAYEHKAFLRMADGNSFVIPISGDYSYAEDGGDGYYYNYVRDSFLCSFTVSGDKISEYKKYAAESKDLREIERGLYIGNTLFSVAGNGISAFDINSAELLSSVVFEPTGDEPIVYNDGDVVIY
;
A
#
# COMPACT_ATOMS: atom_id res chain seq x y z
N MET A 1 -0.26 17.65 -55.50
CA MET A 1 -1.52 16.88 -55.40
C MET A 1 -1.57 16.37 -53.99
N ASP A 2 -2.57 16.80 -53.21
CA ASP A 2 -2.58 16.64 -51.76
C ASP A 2 -2.87 15.21 -51.30
N ASN A 3 -2.16 14.80 -50.26
CA ASN A 3 -2.61 13.75 -49.35
C ASN A 3 -3.28 14.42 -48.14
N LYS A 4 -4.59 14.65 -48.20
CA LYS A 4 -5.40 14.90 -47.00
C LYS A 4 -5.53 13.59 -46.19
N SER A 5 -5.45 13.67 -44.87
CA SER A 5 -5.60 12.51 -43.99
C SER A 5 -7.01 11.90 -44.11
N PHE A 6 -7.10 10.59 -43.89
CA PHE A 6 -8.39 9.88 -43.78
C PHE A 6 -9.28 10.47 -42.67
N GLU A 7 -8.66 10.99 -41.60
CA GLU A 7 -9.34 11.61 -40.46
C GLU A 7 -10.06 12.92 -40.83
N ASP A 8 -9.51 13.71 -41.77
CA ASP A 8 -10.15 14.95 -42.23
C ASP A 8 -11.45 14.66 -42.99
N LYS A 9 -11.46 13.58 -43.80
CA LYS A 9 -12.66 13.12 -44.49
C LYS A 9 -13.70 12.59 -43.52
N LEU A 10 -13.28 11.80 -42.54
CA LEU A 10 -14.19 11.27 -41.51
C LEU A 10 -14.79 12.41 -40.66
N ARG A 11 -14.03 13.47 -40.38
CA ARG A 11 -14.56 14.70 -39.74
C ARG A 11 -15.53 15.45 -40.63
N GLU A 12 -15.21 15.70 -41.90
CA GLU A 12 -16.13 16.36 -42.85
C GLU A 12 -17.44 15.57 -43.00
N GLU A 13 -17.38 14.24 -43.04
CA GLU A 13 -18.55 13.34 -43.15
C GLU A 13 -19.41 13.36 -41.87
N ILE A 14 -18.81 13.17 -40.69
CA ILE A 14 -19.52 13.24 -39.39
C ILE A 14 -20.13 14.63 -39.13
N MET A 15 -19.44 15.72 -39.50
CA MET A 15 -19.99 17.07 -39.34
C MET A 15 -21.08 17.40 -40.38
N SER A 16 -21.18 16.66 -41.48
CA SER A 16 -22.26 16.82 -42.47
C SER A 16 -23.58 16.16 -42.06
N GLU A 17 -23.52 15.04 -41.33
CA GLU A 17 -24.72 14.37 -40.78
C GLU A 17 -25.24 15.03 -39.48
N ALA A 18 -24.44 15.88 -38.83
CA ALA A 18 -24.81 16.61 -37.61
C ALA A 18 -25.74 17.83 -37.84
N SER A 19 -26.71 17.72 -38.75
CA SER A 19 -27.69 18.78 -39.04
C SER A 19 -29.05 18.52 -38.38
N GLU A 20 -29.42 19.47 -37.49
CA GLU A 20 -30.75 19.67 -36.88
C GLU A 20 -31.33 18.52 -36.04
N MET A 21 -31.16 18.66 -34.72
CA MET A 21 -31.98 17.97 -33.72
C MET A 21 -33.47 18.31 -33.95
N PRO A 22 -34.39 17.33 -34.09
CA PRO A 22 -35.78 17.60 -34.40
C PRO A 22 -36.46 18.53 -33.39
N ASP A 23 -37.24 19.50 -33.86
CA ASP A 23 -37.97 20.47 -33.01
C ASP A 23 -38.83 19.82 -31.92
N SER A 24 -39.29 18.59 -32.11
CA SER A 24 -40.02 17.81 -31.10
C SER A 24 -39.21 17.46 -29.85
N LEU A 25 -37.89 17.54 -29.93
CA LEU A 25 -36.93 17.31 -28.83
C LEU A 25 -36.32 18.62 -28.30
N SER A 26 -36.73 19.78 -28.82
CA SER A 26 -36.29 21.07 -28.28
C SER A 26 -36.79 21.28 -26.85
N GLN A 27 -36.01 22.01 -26.05
CA GLN A 27 -36.32 22.26 -24.65
C GLN A 27 -37.66 23.02 -24.49
N GLU A 28 -38.00 23.92 -25.43
CA GLU A 28 -39.30 24.60 -25.47
C GLU A 28 -40.46 23.65 -25.80
N SER A 29 -40.30 22.73 -26.75
CA SER A 29 -41.31 21.72 -27.08
C SER A 29 -41.61 20.81 -25.89
N ILE A 30 -40.58 20.39 -25.16
CA ILE A 30 -40.71 19.60 -23.93
C ILE A 30 -41.45 20.41 -22.86
N ILE A 31 -41.05 21.66 -22.59
CA ILE A 31 -41.73 22.55 -21.62
C ILE A 31 -43.19 22.80 -22.00
N ASN A 32 -43.52 22.97 -23.28
CA ASN A 32 -44.90 23.15 -23.74
C ASN A 32 -45.73 21.85 -23.65
N SER A 33 -45.12 20.68 -23.87
CA SER A 33 -45.79 19.39 -23.66
C SER A 33 -46.17 19.16 -22.19
N VAL A 34 -45.31 19.56 -21.26
CA VAL A 34 -45.56 19.49 -19.81
C VAL A 34 -46.65 20.48 -19.40
N LYS A 35 -46.57 21.74 -19.83
CA LYS A 35 -47.60 22.77 -19.51
C LYS A 35 -48.99 22.41 -20.05
N ASN A 36 -49.09 21.83 -21.25
CA ASN A 36 -50.36 21.38 -21.80
C ASN A 36 -50.96 20.17 -21.06
N SER A 37 -50.17 19.42 -20.28
CA SER A 37 -50.67 18.29 -19.47
C SER A 37 -51.44 18.72 -18.20
N GLU A 38 -51.26 19.97 -17.74
CA GLU A 38 -51.90 20.45 -16.50
C GLU A 38 -53.35 20.96 -16.70
N GLN A 39 -53.78 21.25 -17.93
CA GLN A 39 -55.12 21.77 -18.24
C GLN A 39 -56.13 20.69 -18.65
N SER A 40 -56.19 19.54 -17.96
CA SER A 40 -57.30 18.59 -18.10
C SER A 40 -57.57 17.74 -16.85
N LYS A 41 -58.33 18.30 -15.89
CA LYS A 41 -58.88 17.52 -14.75
C LYS A 41 -60.27 16.96 -15.08
N LYS A 42 -60.41 15.62 -15.14
CA LYS A 42 -61.49 14.88 -14.43
C LYS A 42 -61.36 13.33 -14.46
N LYS A 43 -61.34 12.76 -13.24
CA LYS A 43 -61.81 11.43 -12.82
C LYS A 43 -61.54 10.20 -13.73
N LYS A 44 -60.45 9.46 -13.43
CA LYS A 44 -60.39 7.97 -13.23
C LYS A 44 -58.93 7.53 -13.01
N GLY A 45 -58.36 7.81 -11.84
CA GLY A 45 -56.94 7.65 -11.56
C GLY A 45 -56.63 6.81 -10.32
N VAL A 46 -56.65 5.47 -10.46
CA VAL A 46 -55.91 4.53 -9.58
C VAL A 46 -55.33 3.40 -10.43
N VAL A 47 -56.18 2.67 -11.15
CA VAL A 47 -55.79 1.46 -11.93
C VAL A 47 -54.73 1.73 -12.99
N LYS A 48 -54.80 2.86 -13.72
CA LYS A 48 -53.77 3.22 -14.72
C LYS A 48 -52.42 3.63 -14.12
N LYS A 49 -52.36 4.11 -12.86
CA LYS A 49 -51.07 4.44 -12.23
C LYS A 49 -50.31 3.18 -11.84
N VAL A 50 -50.99 2.16 -11.30
CA VAL A 50 -50.36 0.87 -10.98
C VAL A 50 -49.85 0.18 -12.25
N ILE A 51 -50.61 0.20 -13.34
CA ILE A 51 -50.17 -0.38 -14.63
C ILE A 51 -49.02 0.44 -15.25
N ALA A 52 -49.03 1.77 -15.17
CA ALA A 52 -47.93 2.59 -15.68
C ALA A 52 -46.66 2.45 -14.85
N CYS A 53 -46.75 2.35 -13.52
CA CYS A 53 -45.61 2.06 -12.66
C CYS A 53 -45.10 0.63 -12.85
N ALA A 54 -45.97 -0.37 -13.00
CA ALA A 54 -45.57 -1.75 -13.30
C ALA A 54 -44.96 -1.89 -14.71
N ALA A 55 -45.46 -1.15 -15.70
CA ALA A 55 -44.87 -1.09 -17.04
C ALA A 55 -43.54 -0.31 -17.05
N ALA A 56 -43.43 0.78 -16.28
CA ALA A 56 -42.17 1.50 -16.11
C ALA A 56 -41.13 0.64 -15.37
N PHE A 57 -41.51 -0.07 -14.30
CA PHE A 57 -40.64 -1.05 -13.65
C PHE A 57 -40.32 -2.23 -14.57
N ALA A 58 -41.25 -2.72 -15.40
CA ALA A 58 -40.96 -3.77 -16.37
C ALA A 58 -40.04 -3.28 -17.49
N ILE A 59 -40.15 -2.02 -17.95
CA ILE A 59 -39.28 -1.40 -18.96
C ILE A 59 -37.92 -1.03 -18.37
N VAL A 60 -37.86 -0.62 -17.10
CA VAL A 60 -36.59 -0.41 -16.38
C VAL A 60 -35.94 -1.75 -16.05
N LEU A 61 -36.67 -2.77 -15.60
CA LEU A 61 -36.13 -4.12 -15.37
C LEU A 61 -35.74 -4.81 -16.67
N SER A 62 -36.50 -4.64 -17.77
CA SER A 62 -36.08 -5.14 -19.08
C SER A 62 -34.97 -4.29 -19.69
N GLY A 63 -34.93 -2.98 -19.42
CA GLY A 63 -33.87 -2.07 -19.86
C GLY A 63 -32.58 -2.26 -19.09
N VAL A 64 -32.66 -2.64 -17.81
CA VAL A 64 -31.55 -3.12 -16.98
C VAL A 64 -31.18 -4.53 -17.40
N TYR A 65 -32.09 -5.46 -17.67
CA TYR A 65 -31.76 -6.82 -18.11
C TYR A 65 -31.19 -6.89 -19.54
N ILE A 66 -31.74 -6.10 -20.47
CA ILE A 66 -31.18 -5.91 -21.82
C ILE A 66 -29.91 -5.05 -21.72
N GLY A 67 -29.86 -4.06 -20.82
CA GLY A 67 -28.65 -3.31 -20.50
C GLY A 67 -27.53 -4.20 -19.98
N PHE A 68 -27.80 -5.13 -19.08
CA PHE A 68 -26.80 -6.06 -18.51
C PHE A 68 -26.36 -7.10 -19.53
N ASN A 69 -27.24 -7.52 -20.46
CA ASN A 69 -26.91 -8.45 -21.54
C ASN A 69 -26.30 -7.79 -22.80
N ALA A 70 -26.53 -6.50 -23.04
CA ALA A 70 -25.97 -5.74 -24.17
C ALA A 70 -24.75 -4.91 -23.77
N TYR A 71 -24.68 -4.52 -22.51
CA TYR A 71 -23.54 -3.95 -21.79
C TYR A 71 -22.91 -5.02 -20.89
N THR A 72 -22.89 -6.29 -21.32
CA THR A 72 -21.73 -7.11 -20.97
C THR A 72 -20.52 -6.39 -21.55
N PRO A 73 -19.56 -5.86 -20.74
CA PRO A 73 -18.30 -5.40 -21.30
C PRO A 73 -17.74 -6.55 -22.13
N LYS A 74 -17.11 -6.25 -23.28
CA LYS A 74 -16.57 -7.31 -24.14
C LYS A 74 -15.37 -7.95 -23.46
N ILE A 75 -15.64 -8.92 -22.56
CA ILE A 75 -14.63 -9.66 -21.79
C ILE A 75 -13.75 -10.36 -22.80
N LYS A 76 -12.57 -9.79 -23.04
CA LYS A 76 -11.52 -10.43 -23.80
C LYS A 76 -10.94 -11.48 -22.85
N LYS A 77 -11.37 -12.75 -22.99
CA LYS A 77 -10.67 -13.87 -22.36
C LYS A 77 -9.23 -13.83 -22.86
N ILE A 78 -8.32 -13.36 -22.02
CA ILE A 78 -6.89 -13.39 -22.31
C ILE A 78 -6.49 -14.85 -22.14
N ALA A 79 -6.09 -15.50 -23.23
CA ALA A 79 -5.52 -16.84 -23.13
C ALA A 79 -4.24 -16.74 -22.28
N PRO A 80 -4.04 -17.63 -21.28
CA PRO A 80 -2.78 -17.68 -20.56
C PRO A 80 -1.66 -17.91 -21.58
N LYS A 81 -0.56 -17.16 -21.45
CA LYS A 81 0.71 -17.66 -21.97
C LYS A 81 1.10 -18.79 -21.04
N ASN A 82 1.30 -19.99 -21.58
CA ASN A 82 1.82 -21.12 -20.80
C ASN A 82 3.12 -20.69 -20.13
N GLY A 83 3.29 -21.08 -18.86
CA GLY A 83 4.57 -20.99 -18.18
C GLY A 83 5.57 -21.91 -18.87
N GLU A 84 6.62 -21.32 -19.45
CA GLU A 84 7.94 -21.90 -19.34
C GLU A 84 8.67 -21.02 -18.33
N ASP A 85 8.67 -21.43 -17.07
CA ASP A 85 9.63 -20.88 -16.11
C ASP A 85 10.60 -21.99 -15.72
N SER A 86 11.88 -21.70 -15.94
CA SER A 86 12.97 -22.68 -15.91
C SER A 86 13.89 -22.38 -14.74
N ALA A 87 13.31 -22.19 -13.54
CA ALA A 87 14.08 -21.98 -12.33
C ALA A 87 14.96 -23.21 -12.05
N VAL A 88 16.27 -22.97 -11.91
CA VAL A 88 17.27 -23.98 -11.58
C VAL A 88 17.82 -23.65 -10.20
N TYR A 89 17.73 -24.61 -9.27
CA TYR A 89 18.48 -24.50 -8.01
C TYR A 89 19.96 -24.63 -8.33
N THR A 90 20.76 -23.71 -7.78
CA THR A 90 22.20 -23.75 -7.96
C THR A 90 22.78 -25.02 -7.35
N SER A 91 23.70 -25.67 -8.06
CA SER A 91 24.33 -26.92 -7.63
C SER A 91 25.58 -26.67 -6.78
N ASP A 92 26.22 -25.50 -6.92
CA ASP A 92 27.25 -24.98 -6.03
C ASP A 92 27.36 -23.43 -6.11
N TYR A 93 28.14 -22.82 -5.20
CA TYR A 93 28.44 -21.38 -5.23
C TYR A 93 29.27 -20.95 -6.45
N THR A 94 29.98 -21.86 -7.12
CA THR A 94 30.82 -21.53 -8.28
C THR A 94 29.96 -21.15 -9.48
N GLU A 95 28.76 -21.72 -9.62
CA GLU A 95 27.76 -21.30 -10.61
C GLU A 95 27.33 -19.83 -10.39
N ILE A 96 27.00 -19.46 -9.15
CA ILE A 96 26.62 -18.09 -8.77
C ILE A 96 27.77 -17.11 -9.01
N GLN A 97 28.97 -17.43 -8.54
CA GLN A 97 30.16 -16.60 -8.72
C GLN A 97 30.46 -16.36 -10.20
N ASN A 98 30.40 -17.41 -11.04
CA ASN A 98 30.59 -17.28 -12.48
C ASN A 98 29.49 -16.47 -13.16
N PHE A 99 28.25 -16.55 -12.69
CA PHE A 99 27.16 -15.69 -13.14
C PHE A 99 27.49 -14.21 -12.87
N PHE A 100 27.81 -13.83 -11.63
CA PHE A 100 28.12 -12.44 -11.29
C PHE A 100 29.39 -11.90 -11.96
N ILE A 101 30.43 -12.73 -12.12
CA ILE A 101 31.63 -12.38 -12.90
C ILE A 101 31.29 -12.14 -14.38
N SER A 102 30.33 -12.89 -14.94
CA SER A 102 29.87 -12.71 -16.33
C SER A 102 28.97 -11.48 -16.46
N LEU A 103 28.08 -11.26 -15.50
CA LEU A 103 27.19 -10.10 -15.42
C LEU A 103 28.01 -8.80 -15.38
N LYS A 104 29.00 -8.71 -14.47
CA LYS A 104 29.94 -7.58 -14.40
C LYS A 104 30.63 -7.29 -15.73
N LYS A 105 31.05 -8.31 -16.48
CA LYS A 105 31.68 -8.13 -17.82
C LYS A 105 30.72 -7.53 -18.84
N ASN A 106 29.42 -7.81 -18.75
CA ASN A 106 28.41 -7.21 -19.63
C ASN A 106 28.16 -5.72 -19.31
N TYR A 107 28.52 -5.26 -18.10
CA TYR A 107 28.46 -3.85 -17.68
C TYR A 107 29.78 -3.08 -17.89
N ASP A 108 30.87 -3.73 -18.33
CA ASP A 108 32.19 -3.10 -18.44
C ASP A 108 32.23 -2.03 -19.56
N TYR A 109 32.63 -0.81 -19.20
CA TYR A 109 32.10 0.41 -19.82
C TYR A 109 32.85 0.86 -21.09
N GLU A 110 33.98 0.25 -21.44
CA GLU A 110 34.74 0.62 -22.64
C GLU A 110 33.97 0.36 -23.95
N ASP A 111 33.05 -0.61 -23.96
CA ASP A 111 32.18 -0.94 -25.12
C ASP A 111 30.94 -0.03 -25.24
N LEU A 112 30.64 0.79 -24.22
CA LEU A 112 29.48 1.70 -24.20
C LEU A 112 29.74 3.06 -24.87
N LYS A 113 30.99 3.38 -25.24
CA LYS A 113 31.31 4.60 -26.00
C LYS A 113 30.78 4.58 -27.44
N ASP A 114 30.62 3.39 -28.03
CA ASP A 114 30.24 3.20 -29.44
C ASP A 114 28.75 2.87 -29.66
N LYS A 115 27.97 2.72 -28.57
CA LYS A 115 26.51 2.57 -28.63
C LYS A 115 25.84 3.78 -28.01
N THR A 116 24.99 4.44 -28.80
CA THR A 116 24.10 5.55 -28.37
C THR A 116 22.96 5.05 -27.46
N ARG A 117 23.30 4.34 -26.37
CA ARG A 117 22.36 3.75 -25.40
C ARG A 117 22.17 4.59 -24.13
N ILE A 118 22.75 5.79 -24.08
CA ILE A 118 22.56 6.74 -22.98
C ILE A 118 21.06 7.11 -22.80
N ASP A 119 20.27 7.07 -23.87
CA ASP A 119 18.83 7.35 -23.84
C ASP A 119 17.99 6.25 -23.15
N ILE A 120 18.51 5.02 -22.99
CA ILE A 120 17.75 3.87 -22.45
C ILE A 120 17.77 3.81 -20.91
N LEU A 121 18.80 4.37 -20.27
CA LEU A 121 19.01 4.29 -18.81
C LEU A 121 18.65 5.60 -18.06
N SER A 122 18.29 6.65 -18.80
CA SER A 122 17.78 7.92 -18.24
C SER A 122 16.32 7.92 -17.69
N PRO A 123 15.43 6.91 -17.89
CA PRO A 123 14.05 7.00 -17.41
C PRO A 123 13.91 7.16 -15.90
N VAL A 124 14.64 6.40 -15.08
CA VAL A 124 14.43 6.43 -13.61
C VAL A 124 14.68 7.82 -13.01
N TYR A 125 15.62 8.59 -13.58
CA TYR A 125 15.93 9.95 -13.12
C TYR A 125 15.04 11.04 -13.76
N ASN A 126 14.43 10.79 -14.92
CA ASN A 126 13.50 11.72 -15.58
C ASN A 126 12.02 11.40 -15.31
N TYR A 127 11.67 10.19 -14.86
CA TYR A 127 10.30 9.79 -14.58
C TYR A 127 9.79 10.36 -13.25
N GLY A 128 10.68 10.61 -12.28
CA GLY A 128 10.37 11.49 -11.15
C GLY A 128 9.87 12.84 -11.65
N LYS A 129 10.53 13.44 -12.64
CA LYS A 129 10.11 14.71 -13.26
C LYS A 129 8.89 14.63 -14.17
N SER A 130 8.60 13.51 -14.83
CA SER A 130 7.40 13.41 -15.69
C SER A 130 6.14 12.99 -14.91
N ILE A 131 6.28 12.17 -13.86
CA ILE A 131 5.22 12.00 -12.86
C ILE A 131 4.99 13.36 -12.19
N GLU A 132 6.02 14.05 -11.70
CA GLU A 132 5.85 15.40 -11.14
C GLU A 132 5.28 16.39 -12.16
N ALA A 133 5.53 16.28 -13.47
CA ALA A 133 4.95 17.17 -14.48
C ALA A 133 3.45 16.94 -14.71
N ASP A 134 3.01 15.69 -14.89
CA ASP A 134 1.58 15.37 -15.06
C ASP A 134 0.79 15.43 -13.75
N MET A 135 1.45 15.17 -12.61
CA MET A 135 0.87 15.33 -11.28
C MET A 135 0.87 16.79 -10.79
N SER A 136 1.86 17.63 -11.12
CA SER A 136 1.80 19.07 -10.81
C SER A 136 0.83 19.81 -11.73
N ALA A 137 0.59 19.33 -12.95
CA ALA A 137 -0.52 19.76 -13.79
C ALA A 137 -1.91 19.43 -13.19
N ASN A 138 -1.98 18.46 -12.27
CA ASN A 138 -3.22 18.02 -11.59
C ASN A 138 -3.19 18.14 -10.05
N GLY A 139 -2.20 18.84 -9.46
CA GLY A 139 -2.17 19.21 -8.05
C GLY A 139 -1.93 18.11 -7.00
N VAL A 140 -1.34 16.96 -7.35
CA VAL A 140 -1.10 15.85 -6.39
C VAL A 140 0.40 15.62 -6.14
N THR A 141 0.90 15.85 -4.94
CA THR A 141 2.27 15.45 -4.57
C THR A 141 2.24 14.14 -3.78
N ALA A 142 2.65 13.04 -4.41
CA ALA A 142 2.80 11.74 -3.76
C ALA A 142 4.22 11.57 -3.20
N LYS A 143 4.33 10.95 -2.02
CA LYS A 143 5.57 10.40 -1.46
C LYS A 143 5.30 8.94 -1.10
N GLU A 144 6.32 8.09 -1.22
CA GLU A 144 6.20 6.62 -1.27
C GLU A 144 5.47 6.00 -0.07
N SER A 145 4.57 5.04 -0.32
CA SER A 145 3.93 4.18 0.71
C SER A 145 3.41 2.88 0.08
N SER A 146 3.66 1.76 0.74
CA SER A 146 3.19 0.38 0.46
C SER A 146 2.20 -0.07 1.54
N VAL A 147 1.23 -1.00 1.34
CA VAL A 147 1.23 -2.43 1.78
C VAL A 147 -0.26 -3.01 1.80
N SER A 148 -0.55 -4.35 1.88
CA SER A 148 -1.86 -5.13 1.75
C SER A 148 -2.92 -5.29 2.88
N GLY A 149 -4.07 -5.92 2.49
CA GLY A 149 -4.71 -7.09 3.14
C GLY A 149 -5.42 -8.13 2.22
N SER A 150 -5.60 -9.37 2.71
CA SER A 150 -6.45 -10.45 2.13
C SER A 150 -6.84 -11.51 3.18
N ASP A 151 -7.98 -12.19 2.98
CA ASP A 151 -8.85 -12.61 4.10
C ASP A 151 -8.86 -14.11 4.46
N SER A 152 -9.15 -14.40 5.74
CA SER A 152 -9.92 -15.59 6.16
C SER A 152 -11.30 -15.18 6.69
N ALA A 153 -12.36 -15.57 5.99
CA ALA A 153 -13.72 -15.18 6.34
C ALA A 153 -14.36 -16.10 7.39
N ASP A 154 -14.24 -15.75 8.68
CA ASP A 154 -15.27 -16.06 9.69
C ASP A 154 -15.53 -14.85 10.61
N SER A 155 -16.40 -13.96 10.15
CA SER A 155 -16.82 -12.80 10.94
C SER A 155 -17.87 -13.22 11.97
N SER A 156 -17.43 -13.79 13.11
CA SER A 156 -18.05 -13.59 14.44
C SER A 156 -17.45 -14.45 15.56
N LEU A 157 -16.26 -14.10 16.05
CA LEU A 157 -15.83 -14.51 17.41
C LEU A 157 -14.90 -13.45 18.05
N ILE A 158 -15.47 -12.32 18.46
CA ILE A 158 -14.81 -11.43 19.42
C ILE A 158 -14.68 -12.20 20.73
N THR A 159 -13.52 -12.81 20.98
CA THR A 159 -13.20 -13.48 22.24
C THR A 159 -12.90 -12.46 23.33
N GLY A 160 -13.95 -11.78 23.80
CA GLY A 160 -14.03 -11.04 25.06
C GLY A 160 -13.15 -9.79 25.18
N ASN A 161 -13.78 -8.60 25.07
CA ASN A 161 -13.24 -7.29 25.47
C ASN A 161 -11.71 -7.15 25.38
N ALA A 162 -11.20 -7.01 24.15
CA ALA A 162 -9.85 -6.50 23.95
C ALA A 162 -9.78 -5.07 24.50
N ASN A 163 -9.30 -4.94 25.74
CA ASN A 163 -9.19 -3.66 26.45
C ASN A 163 -8.12 -2.73 25.86
N PHE A 164 -7.50 -3.07 24.72
CA PHE A 164 -6.52 -2.25 24.03
C PHE A 164 -6.53 -2.51 22.52
N SER A 165 -5.96 -1.57 21.78
CA SER A 165 -5.86 -1.60 20.31
C SER A 165 -4.83 -2.59 19.78
N GLN A 166 -5.11 -3.18 18.62
CA GLN A 166 -4.15 -3.90 17.80
C GLN A 166 -3.95 -3.17 16.46
N THR A 167 -2.82 -3.38 15.80
CA THR A 167 -2.59 -2.93 14.42
C THR A 167 -3.59 -3.64 13.49
N GLU A 168 -4.21 -2.92 12.54
CA GLU A 168 -4.99 -3.55 11.46
C GLU A 168 -4.01 -4.27 10.51
N ILE A 169 -4.25 -5.55 10.22
CA ILE A 169 -3.31 -6.44 9.52
C ILE A 169 -3.89 -6.99 8.22
N GLN A 170 -3.01 -7.48 7.34
CA GLN A 170 -3.39 -8.17 6.11
C GLN A 170 -4.23 -9.43 6.38
N VAL A 171 -3.62 -10.40 7.05
CA VAL A 171 -4.07 -11.81 7.19
C VAL A 171 -4.15 -12.11 8.67
N GLU A 172 -5.25 -12.73 9.10
CA GLU A 172 -5.44 -13.11 10.50
C GLU A 172 -4.34 -14.05 11.01
N GLY A 173 -3.74 -13.70 12.16
CA GLY A 173 -2.66 -14.49 12.77
C GLY A 173 -1.29 -14.34 12.10
N VAL A 174 -1.12 -13.38 11.19
CA VAL A 174 0.18 -12.93 10.67
C VAL A 174 0.34 -11.46 11.02
N ASP A 175 1.04 -11.17 12.12
CA ASP A 175 1.25 -9.80 12.61
C ASP A 175 2.25 -9.05 11.71
N GLU A 176 2.09 -7.73 11.65
CA GLU A 176 2.88 -6.80 10.84
C GLU A 176 3.55 -5.78 11.74
N ALA A 177 4.80 -5.43 11.45
CA ALA A 177 5.50 -4.38 12.19
C ALA A 177 4.81 -3.02 12.03
N ASP A 178 4.81 -2.21 13.10
CA ASP A 178 4.21 -0.88 13.11
C ASP A 178 5.07 0.12 13.91
N ILE A 179 4.89 1.41 13.69
CA ILE A 179 5.63 2.49 14.37
C ILE A 179 5.12 2.75 15.79
N ALA A 180 3.91 2.29 16.12
CA ALA A 180 3.32 2.41 17.44
C ALA A 180 2.56 1.13 17.81
N LYS A 181 2.85 0.55 18.99
CA LYS A 181 2.16 -0.66 19.50
C LYS A 181 1.92 -0.59 21.00
N THR A 182 1.06 -1.46 21.52
CA THR A 182 0.81 -1.61 22.96
C THR A 182 0.59 -3.07 23.35
N ASP A 183 1.03 -3.44 24.55
CA ASP A 183 0.73 -4.72 25.22
C ASP A 183 -0.52 -4.63 26.14
N GLY A 184 -1.24 -3.50 26.07
CA GLY A 184 -2.34 -3.16 26.98
C GLY A 184 -1.90 -2.58 28.33
N ARG A 185 -0.60 -2.38 28.56
CA ARG A 185 -0.04 -1.75 29.77
C ARG A 185 0.88 -0.58 29.46
N TYR A 186 1.73 -0.72 28.46
CA TYR A 186 2.70 0.26 27.98
C TYR A 186 2.44 0.56 26.51
N ILE A 187 2.94 1.70 26.05
CA ILE A 187 2.89 2.10 24.65
C ILE A 187 4.32 2.24 24.14
N TYR A 188 4.61 1.59 23.03
CA TYR A 188 5.91 1.52 22.39
C TYR A 188 5.81 2.39 21.13
N ILE A 189 6.73 3.33 20.93
CA ILE A 189 6.70 4.30 19.82
C ILE A 189 8.09 4.48 19.21
N VAL A 190 8.18 4.39 17.89
CA VAL A 190 9.35 4.81 17.10
C VAL A 190 9.38 6.33 16.99
N ASP A 191 10.52 6.96 17.32
CA ASP A 191 10.75 8.40 17.07
C ASP A 191 11.12 8.61 15.60
N SER A 192 10.14 9.01 14.77
CA SER A 192 10.29 9.12 13.31
C SER A 192 10.98 10.42 12.86
N ARG A 193 11.29 11.35 13.78
CA ARG A 193 11.92 12.64 13.46
C ARG A 193 13.31 12.56 12.84
N ASN A 194 14.10 11.55 13.21
CA ASN A 194 15.55 11.70 13.15
C ASN A 194 16.25 10.55 12.41
N TYR A 195 16.82 10.87 11.26
CA TYR A 195 17.81 10.01 10.59
C TYR A 195 18.98 9.72 11.54
N TYR A 196 19.59 10.74 12.16
CA TYR A 196 20.91 10.60 12.77
C TYR A 196 20.92 9.93 14.15
N CYS A 197 19.77 9.84 14.80
CA CYS A 197 19.65 9.31 16.16
C CYS A 197 18.29 8.62 16.37
N PRO A 198 18.04 7.49 15.70
CA PRO A 198 16.78 6.76 15.83
C PRO A 198 16.62 6.18 17.24
N ALA A 199 15.39 6.22 17.76
CA ALA A 199 15.07 5.74 19.09
C ALA A 199 13.68 5.07 19.14
N VAL A 200 13.50 4.17 20.11
CA VAL A 200 12.19 3.66 20.52
C VAL A 200 11.92 4.10 21.95
N TYR A 201 10.78 4.75 22.17
CA TYR A 201 10.29 5.16 23.47
C TYR A 201 9.27 4.15 24.00
N ILE A 202 9.35 3.85 25.29
CA ILE A 202 8.36 3.06 26.03
C ILE A 202 7.70 4.01 27.03
N VAL A 203 6.42 4.27 26.84
CA VAL A 203 5.59 5.18 27.64
C VAL A 203 4.74 4.37 28.61
N ASP A 204 4.67 4.81 29.86
CA ASP A 204 3.77 4.32 30.90
C ASP A 204 2.49 5.19 30.94
N PRO A 205 1.35 4.68 30.43
CA PRO A 205 0.05 5.35 30.46
C PRO A 205 -0.79 5.01 31.71
N SER A 206 -0.24 4.42 32.77
CA SER A 206 -1.02 3.98 33.94
C SER A 206 -1.73 5.12 34.70
N ASP A 207 -1.23 6.35 34.56
CA ASP A 207 -1.96 7.59 34.84
C ASP A 207 -2.06 8.43 33.54
N PRO A 208 -3.16 8.32 32.78
CA PRO A 208 -3.35 9.08 31.54
C PRO A 208 -3.34 10.60 31.69
N GLY A 209 -3.57 11.13 32.91
CA GLY A 209 -3.44 12.56 33.20
C GLY A 209 -1.99 13.02 33.42
N ASN A 210 -1.05 12.08 33.57
CA ASN A 210 0.36 12.34 33.83
C ASN A 210 1.25 11.19 33.32
N MET A 211 1.10 10.83 32.03
CA MET A 211 1.93 9.82 31.37
C MET A 211 3.43 10.10 31.54
N SER A 212 4.24 9.04 31.59
CA SER A 212 5.70 9.17 31.75
C SER A 212 6.47 8.23 30.82
N ILE A 213 7.74 8.56 30.53
CA ILE A 213 8.64 7.69 29.76
C ILE A 213 9.23 6.66 30.73
N ALA A 214 8.89 5.38 30.54
CA ALA A 214 9.41 4.25 31.31
C ALA A 214 10.83 3.87 30.89
N ALA A 215 11.09 3.86 29.58
CA ALA A 215 12.40 3.57 29.01
C ALA A 215 12.56 4.22 27.62
N LYS A 216 13.82 4.32 27.20
CA LYS A 216 14.23 4.75 25.86
C LYS A 216 15.34 3.84 25.36
N LEU A 217 15.24 3.40 24.12
CA LEU A 217 16.24 2.60 23.43
C LEU A 217 16.85 3.46 22.31
N ASP A 218 18.10 3.90 22.49
CA ASP A 218 18.84 4.63 21.45
C ASP A 218 19.56 3.63 20.50
N PHE A 219 19.37 3.78 19.19
CA PHE A 219 20.06 2.99 18.16
C PHE A 219 21.16 3.83 17.50
N LYS A 220 22.16 4.22 18.31
CA LYS A 220 23.23 5.15 17.90
C LYS A 220 24.13 4.54 16.83
N ALA A 221 24.65 5.41 15.96
CA ALA A 221 25.76 5.08 15.08
C ALA A 221 26.97 4.57 15.89
N THR A 222 27.71 3.65 15.27
CA THR A 222 28.96 3.07 15.79
C THR A 222 30.08 3.28 14.76
N ASP A 223 31.32 2.97 15.13
CA ASP A 223 32.46 2.99 14.20
C ASP A 223 32.32 1.96 13.06
N GLU A 224 31.38 1.00 13.16
CA GLU A 224 31.17 -0.08 12.19
C GLU A 224 29.85 0.06 11.41
N SER A 225 28.80 0.62 12.00
CA SER A 225 27.45 0.63 11.42
C SER A 225 26.60 1.80 11.89
N TYR A 226 25.74 2.27 10.98
CA TYR A 226 24.69 3.25 11.22
C TYR A 226 23.32 2.60 11.03
N TYR A 227 22.34 3.04 11.83
CA TYR A 227 20.98 2.46 11.85
C TYR A 227 19.92 3.52 11.54
N SER A 228 18.80 3.09 10.98
CA SER A 228 17.52 3.81 11.06
C SER A 228 16.42 2.82 11.47
N VAL A 229 15.69 3.13 12.55
CA VAL A 229 14.54 2.32 12.97
C VAL A 229 13.41 2.52 11.96
N LYS A 230 12.76 1.42 11.55
CA LYS A 230 11.63 1.42 10.62
C LYS A 230 10.32 1.22 11.35
N ASP A 231 10.19 0.09 12.02
CA ASP A 231 8.97 -0.36 12.69
C ASP A 231 9.31 -1.45 13.73
N MET A 232 8.30 -1.97 14.43
CA MET A 232 8.51 -2.95 15.51
C MET A 232 7.33 -3.90 15.77
N TYR A 233 7.63 -4.97 16.51
CA TYR A 233 6.66 -5.89 17.10
C TYR A 233 6.70 -5.82 18.62
N VAL A 234 5.53 -6.00 19.25
CA VAL A 234 5.39 -6.21 20.70
C VAL A 234 4.56 -7.47 20.87
N SER A 235 5.20 -8.58 21.25
CA SER A 235 4.54 -9.90 21.31
C SER A 235 5.28 -10.85 22.25
N ASP A 236 4.55 -11.72 22.96
CA ASP A 236 5.09 -12.75 23.86
C ASP A 236 6.19 -12.26 24.83
N GLY A 237 6.01 -11.07 25.41
CA GLY A 237 6.98 -10.46 26.33
C GLY A 237 8.28 -9.99 25.66
N ARG A 238 8.29 -9.84 24.33
CA ARG A 238 9.39 -9.31 23.54
C ARG A 238 9.01 -8.02 22.81
N LEU A 239 9.98 -7.12 22.70
CA LEU A 239 10.00 -6.02 21.74
C LEU A 239 11.01 -6.38 20.64
N ILE A 240 10.59 -6.34 19.38
CA ILE A 240 11.45 -6.61 18.22
C ILE A 240 11.49 -5.34 17.39
N VAL A 241 12.65 -4.68 17.33
CA VAL A 241 12.82 -3.43 16.59
C VAL A 241 13.51 -3.73 15.26
N ILE A 242 12.88 -3.36 14.16
CA ILE A 242 13.40 -3.54 12.80
C ILE A 242 14.13 -2.26 12.39
N CYS A 243 15.35 -2.41 11.90
CA CYS A 243 16.21 -1.32 11.46
C CYS A 243 16.75 -1.58 10.05
N SER A 244 16.91 -0.52 9.26
CA SER A 244 17.90 -0.53 8.19
C SER A 244 19.28 -0.34 8.83
N GLU A 245 20.24 -1.18 8.45
CA GLU A 245 21.64 -1.13 8.85
C GLU A 245 22.48 -0.79 7.62
N SER A 246 23.34 0.23 7.71
CA SER A 246 24.36 0.53 6.70
C SER A 246 25.74 0.40 7.35
N ARG A 247 26.63 -0.41 6.78
CA ARG A 247 27.97 -0.65 7.35
C ARG A 247 29.01 0.28 6.75
N ASN A 248 30.01 0.65 7.54
CA ASN A 248 30.98 1.66 7.13
C ASN A 248 31.93 1.17 6.00
N ASP A 249 32.16 -0.14 5.83
CA ASP A 249 32.91 -0.70 4.68
C ASP A 249 32.11 -0.67 3.35
N ASP A 250 30.79 -0.44 3.39
CA ASP A 250 30.00 -0.20 2.17
C ASP A 250 30.25 1.18 1.56
N SER A 251 30.80 2.10 2.35
CA SER A 251 30.92 3.54 2.03
C SER A 251 32.16 3.89 1.18
N VAL A 252 32.63 2.97 0.33
CA VAL A 252 33.71 3.26 -0.61
C VAL A 252 33.21 4.20 -1.72
N PHE A 253 33.53 5.50 -1.57
CA PHE A 253 33.19 6.56 -2.50
C PHE A 253 33.72 6.34 -3.93
N TYR A 254 32.80 6.29 -4.90
CA TYR A 254 32.87 6.71 -6.32
C TYR A 254 34.04 6.35 -7.26
N ASN A 255 35.20 5.88 -6.79
CA ASN A 255 36.38 5.62 -7.63
C ASN A 255 36.51 4.16 -8.09
N ASP A 256 35.94 3.20 -7.36
CA ASP A 256 36.06 1.75 -7.64
C ASP A 256 34.74 1.04 -8.00
N LYS A 257 33.62 1.77 -8.10
CA LYS A 257 32.31 1.23 -8.49
C LYS A 257 31.87 1.77 -9.86
N TYR A 258 31.94 0.96 -10.90
CA TYR A 258 31.31 1.24 -12.21
C TYR A 258 29.81 0.89 -12.19
N CYS A 259 29.02 1.51 -11.31
CA CYS A 259 27.57 1.34 -11.28
C CYS A 259 26.85 2.67 -11.57
N CYS A 260 26.03 2.69 -12.62
CA CYS A 260 25.27 3.87 -13.05
C CYS A 260 23.92 4.05 -12.31
N PHE A 261 23.72 3.32 -11.21
CA PHE A 261 22.62 3.52 -10.26
C PHE A 261 23.15 3.89 -8.87
N PRO A 262 22.72 5.01 -8.27
CA PRO A 262 22.97 5.30 -6.86
C PRO A 262 22.04 4.43 -6.00
N GLY A 263 22.46 3.21 -5.68
CA GLY A 263 21.61 2.25 -4.94
C GLY A 263 22.30 1.02 -4.36
N SER A 264 23.32 0.45 -5.03
CA SER A 264 24.02 -0.77 -4.55
C SER A 264 25.02 -0.48 -3.42
N TYR A 265 24.45 -0.23 -2.24
CA TYR A 265 25.09 -0.28 -0.94
C TYR A 265 24.79 -1.65 -0.30
N GLY A 266 25.73 -2.22 0.45
CA GLY A 266 25.54 -3.45 1.23
C GLY A 266 24.65 -3.24 2.46
N ASN A 267 23.54 -2.49 2.31
CA ASN A 267 22.57 -2.32 3.38
C ASN A 267 22.06 -3.69 3.83
N HIS A 268 21.87 -3.84 5.14
CA HIS A 268 21.26 -5.01 5.75
C HIS A 268 19.97 -4.60 6.47
N THR A 269 19.12 -5.58 6.75
CA THR A 269 17.92 -5.44 7.58
C THR A 269 18.15 -6.11 8.92
N ALA A 270 18.29 -5.31 9.97
CA ALA A 270 18.53 -5.76 11.33
C ALA A 270 17.23 -5.88 12.14
N ALA A 271 17.18 -6.87 13.03
CA ALA A 271 16.11 -7.09 13.99
C ALA A 271 16.68 -7.26 15.40
N PHE A 272 16.50 -6.24 16.25
CA PHE A 272 16.95 -6.22 17.63
C PHE A 272 15.85 -6.76 18.56
N VAL A 273 16.13 -7.85 19.28
CA VAL A 273 15.13 -8.51 20.15
C VAL A 273 15.42 -8.21 21.61
N TYR A 274 14.46 -7.59 22.29
CA TYR A 274 14.50 -7.22 23.71
C TYR A 274 13.50 -8.04 24.51
N ASP A 275 13.91 -8.56 25.67
CA ASP A 275 13.00 -8.97 26.74
C ASP A 275 12.40 -7.71 27.37
N ILE A 276 11.07 -7.67 27.47
CA ILE A 276 10.28 -6.57 28.07
C ILE A 276 9.42 -7.08 29.24
N SER A 277 9.83 -8.14 29.93
CA SER A 277 9.20 -8.56 31.19
C SER A 277 9.21 -7.46 32.26
N ASN A 278 10.18 -6.54 32.17
CA ASN A 278 10.17 -5.22 32.81
C ASN A 278 10.33 -4.12 31.74
N PRO A 279 9.23 -3.51 31.25
CA PRO A 279 9.30 -2.48 30.20
C PRO A 279 10.08 -1.21 30.57
N ALA A 280 10.30 -0.94 31.87
CA ALA A 280 11.16 0.15 32.34
C ALA A 280 12.67 -0.19 32.28
N GLN A 281 13.03 -1.47 32.05
CA GLN A 281 14.41 -1.92 31.87
C GLN A 281 14.48 -3.03 30.80
N PRO A 282 14.24 -2.74 29.51
CA PRO A 282 14.33 -3.74 28.44
C PRO A 282 15.76 -4.29 28.30
N VAL A 283 15.88 -5.59 28.04
CA VAL A 283 17.20 -6.26 27.92
C VAL A 283 17.35 -6.83 26.52
N LYS A 284 18.35 -6.38 25.74
CA LYS A 284 18.65 -7.01 24.43
C LYS A 284 19.08 -8.46 24.65
N THR A 285 18.38 -9.38 24.01
CA THR A 285 18.60 -10.84 24.11
C THR A 285 19.23 -11.42 22.85
N ALA A 286 18.92 -10.87 21.68
CA ALA A 286 19.47 -11.28 20.41
C ALA A 286 19.46 -10.13 19.39
N GLU A 287 20.27 -10.27 18.36
CA GLU A 287 20.34 -9.41 17.20
C GLU A 287 20.48 -10.29 15.96
N TYR A 288 19.61 -10.08 14.98
CA TYR A 288 19.65 -10.75 13.69
C TYR A 288 19.86 -9.68 12.62
N SER A 289 20.58 -10.00 11.55
CA SER A 289 20.67 -9.13 10.37
C SER A 289 20.66 -9.96 9.09
N VAL A 290 20.09 -9.45 8.02
CA VAL A 290 19.92 -10.13 6.72
C VAL A 290 20.35 -9.19 5.62
N ASP A 291 21.12 -9.68 4.64
CA ASP A 291 21.57 -8.87 3.51
C ASP A 291 20.41 -8.27 2.73
N GLY A 292 20.52 -7.00 2.38
CA GLY A 292 19.54 -6.25 1.59
C GLY A 292 18.64 -5.31 2.37
N ASN A 293 18.02 -4.40 1.62
CA ASN A 293 17.03 -3.46 2.12
C ASN A 293 15.73 -4.20 2.47
N CYS A 294 15.06 -3.82 3.57
CA CYS A 294 13.81 -4.44 3.99
C CYS A 294 12.70 -4.18 2.97
N LEU A 295 12.08 -5.25 2.45
CA LEU A 295 10.81 -5.18 1.72
C LEU A 295 9.64 -5.30 2.69
N SER A 296 9.73 -6.25 3.62
CA SER A 296 8.75 -6.41 4.69
C SER A 296 9.24 -7.40 5.74
N THR A 297 8.66 -7.30 6.93
CA THR A 297 8.74 -8.35 7.95
C THR A 297 7.34 -8.83 8.32
N ARG A 298 7.20 -10.08 8.78
CA ARG A 298 5.95 -10.60 9.38
C ARG A 298 6.28 -11.41 10.61
N LEU A 299 5.38 -11.46 11.59
CA LEU A 299 5.50 -12.29 12.78
C LEU A 299 4.32 -13.26 12.87
N THR A 300 4.60 -14.57 12.83
CA THR A 300 3.55 -15.59 12.95
C THR A 300 4.04 -16.79 13.75
N ASP A 301 3.20 -17.28 14.66
CA ASP A 301 3.46 -18.47 15.51
C ASP A 301 4.86 -18.48 16.17
N GLY A 302 5.30 -17.32 16.67
CA GLY A 302 6.60 -17.12 17.33
C GLY A 302 7.81 -17.02 16.40
N LYS A 303 7.61 -16.92 15.08
CA LYS A 303 8.67 -16.81 14.07
C LYS A 303 8.62 -15.47 13.37
N LEU A 304 9.75 -14.78 13.33
CA LEU A 304 9.96 -13.58 12.53
C LEU A 304 10.37 -13.99 11.12
N ILE A 305 9.63 -13.52 10.12
CA ILE A 305 9.95 -13.60 8.70
C ILE A 305 10.53 -12.25 8.31
N VAL A 306 11.73 -12.24 7.74
CA VAL A 306 12.39 -11.05 7.20
C VAL A 306 12.57 -11.24 5.70
N VAL A 307 12.04 -10.31 4.90
CA VAL A 307 12.12 -10.33 3.44
C VAL A 307 12.89 -9.10 2.98
N THR A 308 13.95 -9.30 2.21
CA THR A 308 14.83 -8.21 1.74
C THR A 308 15.07 -8.25 0.24
N HIS A 309 15.40 -7.08 -0.31
CA HIS A 309 15.96 -6.89 -1.64
C HIS A 309 17.46 -6.66 -1.49
N TYR A 310 18.28 -7.65 -1.85
CA TYR A 310 19.74 -7.55 -1.80
C TYR A 310 20.32 -7.32 -3.19
N SER A 311 20.77 -6.10 -3.47
CA SER A 311 21.47 -5.73 -4.71
C SER A 311 22.96 -5.98 -4.53
N VAL A 312 23.53 -6.96 -5.24
CA VAL A 312 24.94 -7.34 -5.12
C VAL A 312 25.83 -6.21 -5.64
N PRO A 313 26.79 -5.68 -4.86
CA PRO A 313 27.73 -4.72 -5.37
C PRO A 313 28.72 -5.40 -6.33
N LEU A 314 28.70 -5.00 -7.62
CA LEU A 314 29.57 -5.55 -8.67
C LEU A 314 31.03 -5.06 -8.53
N TYR A 315 31.73 -5.47 -7.47
CA TYR A 315 33.09 -5.02 -7.14
C TYR A 315 34.11 -5.26 -8.26
N ASN A 316 35.03 -4.30 -8.43
CA ASN A 316 36.20 -4.44 -9.31
C ASN A 316 37.12 -5.59 -8.88
N ASP A 317 37.33 -5.76 -7.57
CA ASP A 317 38.00 -6.93 -6.98
C ASP A 317 37.14 -8.19 -7.18
N GLU A 318 37.69 -9.18 -7.89
CA GLU A 318 36.99 -10.44 -8.20
C GLU A 318 36.81 -11.32 -6.96
N GLU A 319 37.73 -11.28 -5.98
CA GLU A 319 37.60 -12.07 -4.76
C GLU A 319 36.55 -11.44 -3.82
N LYS A 320 36.49 -10.09 -3.72
CA LYS A 320 35.41 -9.42 -2.98
C LYS A 320 34.04 -9.65 -3.64
N LEU A 321 33.98 -9.66 -4.99
CA LEU A 321 32.74 -10.03 -5.71
C LEU A 321 32.34 -11.49 -5.45
N LYS A 322 33.29 -12.43 -5.41
CA LYS A 322 33.01 -13.85 -5.11
C LYS A 322 32.46 -14.08 -3.71
N GLU A 323 32.88 -13.27 -2.74
CA GLU A 323 32.33 -13.32 -1.38
C GLU A 323 30.93 -12.69 -1.32
N GLU A 324 30.79 -11.46 -1.79
CA GLU A 324 29.56 -10.66 -1.62
C GLU A 324 28.43 -11.03 -2.58
N CYS A 325 28.69 -11.79 -3.65
CA CYS A 325 27.61 -12.32 -4.50
C CYS A 325 26.80 -13.47 -3.87
N ILE A 326 27.21 -13.97 -2.70
CA ILE A 326 26.49 -15.01 -1.94
C ILE A 326 25.73 -14.36 -0.78
N PRO A 327 24.38 -14.30 -0.81
CA PRO A 327 23.61 -13.68 0.26
C PRO A 327 23.84 -14.37 1.62
N SER A 328 23.82 -13.57 2.67
CA SER A 328 24.14 -13.95 4.04
C SER A 328 23.09 -13.48 5.04
N TYR A 329 23.13 -14.09 6.22
CA TYR A 329 22.48 -13.60 7.42
C TYR A 329 23.44 -13.66 8.62
N TYR A 330 23.13 -12.91 9.66
CA TYR A 330 23.97 -12.70 10.82
C TYR A 330 23.18 -12.99 12.09
N ILE A 331 23.81 -13.64 13.07
CA ILE A 331 23.27 -13.82 14.42
C ILE A 331 24.31 -13.27 15.40
N ASN A 332 23.97 -12.19 16.11
CA ASN A 332 24.87 -11.47 17.01
C ASN A 332 26.24 -11.16 16.36
N GLY A 333 26.22 -10.68 15.11
CA GLY A 333 27.40 -10.35 14.30
C GLY A 333 28.07 -11.52 13.56
N ALA A 334 27.70 -12.79 13.81
CA ALA A 334 28.31 -13.93 13.13
C ALA A 334 27.68 -14.19 11.73
N LYS A 335 28.42 -13.87 10.65
CA LYS A 335 28.02 -14.12 9.23
C LYS A 335 27.82 -15.61 8.96
N THR A 336 26.71 -15.95 8.31
CA THR A 336 26.39 -17.27 7.76
C THR A 336 25.92 -17.10 6.32
N LEU A 337 26.58 -17.76 5.36
CA LEU A 337 26.14 -17.77 3.97
C LEU A 337 24.85 -18.59 3.84
N ILE A 338 23.93 -18.18 2.97
CA ILE A 338 22.78 -19.01 2.59
C ILE A 338 23.29 -20.25 1.82
N PRO A 339 22.90 -21.49 2.20
CA PRO A 339 23.35 -22.70 1.52
C PRO A 339 23.06 -22.68 0.00
N GLU A 340 23.98 -23.21 -0.80
CA GLU A 340 23.90 -23.24 -2.26
C GLU A 340 22.60 -23.89 -2.79
N ASN A 341 22.06 -24.87 -2.07
CA ASN A 341 20.82 -25.57 -2.41
C ASN A 341 19.54 -24.84 -1.95
N SER A 342 19.68 -23.73 -1.22
CA SER A 342 18.62 -22.80 -0.84
C SER A 342 18.59 -21.53 -1.69
N ILE A 343 19.48 -21.43 -2.69
CA ILE A 343 19.52 -20.33 -3.67
C ILE A 343 18.96 -20.84 -5.01
N ALA A 344 17.93 -20.16 -5.52
CA ALA A 344 17.36 -20.42 -6.83
C ALA A 344 17.81 -19.37 -7.85
N VAL A 345 18.15 -19.79 -9.06
CA VAL A 345 18.47 -18.89 -10.18
C VAL A 345 17.47 -19.14 -11.30
N ILE A 346 16.79 -18.08 -11.73
CA ILE A 346 15.88 -18.13 -12.87
C ILE A 346 16.69 -18.11 -14.15
N LYS A 347 16.37 -19.01 -15.10
CA LYS A 347 17.04 -19.08 -16.40
C LYS A 347 16.87 -17.76 -17.17
N ASP A 348 17.93 -17.39 -17.91
CA ASP A 348 17.98 -16.15 -18.70
C ASP A 348 17.78 -14.87 -17.86
N ASN A 349 18.03 -14.94 -16.53
CA ASN A 349 18.08 -13.76 -15.67
C ASN A 349 19.33 -12.91 -15.96
N GLU A 350 19.17 -11.59 -16.00
CA GLU A 350 20.22 -10.59 -16.22
C GLU A 350 20.29 -9.57 -15.06
N GLU A 351 19.65 -9.86 -13.92
CA GLU A 351 19.59 -9.00 -12.74
C GLU A 351 20.76 -9.23 -11.77
N ASP A 352 21.15 -8.17 -11.05
CA ASP A 352 22.20 -8.16 -10.04
C ASP A 352 21.67 -8.26 -8.60
N SER A 353 20.39 -8.58 -8.41
CA SER A 353 19.75 -8.60 -7.09
C SER A 353 19.02 -9.90 -6.74
N TYR A 354 18.83 -10.12 -5.44
CA TYR A 354 18.11 -11.23 -4.86
C TYR A 354 16.89 -10.76 -4.07
N SER A 355 15.85 -11.58 -4.06
CA SER A 355 14.85 -11.60 -2.99
C SER A 355 15.28 -12.64 -1.96
N VAL A 356 15.60 -12.21 -0.75
CA VAL A 356 16.05 -13.08 0.35
C VAL A 356 14.95 -13.20 1.39
N VAL A 357 14.71 -14.41 1.88
CA VAL A 357 13.71 -14.73 2.91
C VAL A 357 14.39 -15.46 4.05
N ALA A 358 14.46 -14.82 5.21
CA ALA A 358 14.92 -15.42 6.46
C ALA A 358 13.74 -15.73 7.39
N LEU A 359 13.72 -16.94 7.95
CA LEU A 359 12.76 -17.41 8.94
C LEU A 359 13.49 -17.65 10.26
N ILE A 360 13.16 -16.86 11.28
CA ILE A 360 13.84 -16.82 12.59
C ILE A 360 12.86 -17.28 13.67
N ASP A 361 13.12 -18.44 14.27
CA ASP A 361 12.36 -18.94 15.44
C ASP A 361 12.84 -18.23 16.71
N LEU A 362 11.99 -17.36 17.27
CA LEU A 362 12.35 -16.47 18.39
C LEU A 362 12.41 -17.17 19.76
N ALA A 363 12.04 -18.46 19.83
CA ALA A 363 12.13 -19.26 21.05
C ALA A 363 13.46 -20.02 21.13
N SER A 364 13.95 -20.50 19.98
CA SER A 364 15.19 -21.29 19.87
C SER A 364 16.39 -20.51 19.32
N GLY A 365 16.16 -19.37 18.66
CA GLY A 365 17.17 -18.63 17.90
C GLY A 365 17.60 -19.34 16.61
N LYS A 366 16.85 -20.36 16.15
CA LYS A 366 17.13 -21.04 14.89
C LYS A 366 16.73 -20.14 13.72
N THR A 367 17.70 -19.80 12.88
CA THR A 367 17.47 -19.08 11.62
C THR A 367 17.73 -20.01 10.44
N GLU A 368 16.82 -20.01 9.47
CA GLU A 368 16.98 -20.62 8.16
C GLU A 368 16.63 -19.58 7.09
N ALA A 369 17.32 -19.60 5.96
CA ALA A 369 17.07 -18.65 4.89
C ALA A 369 17.15 -19.31 3.50
N ALA A 370 16.44 -18.71 2.55
CA ALA A 370 16.45 -19.05 1.14
C ALA A 370 16.42 -17.78 0.30
N ALA A 371 16.92 -17.85 -0.92
CA ALA A 371 16.95 -16.71 -1.85
C ALA A 371 16.54 -17.14 -3.26
N VAL A 372 16.01 -16.19 -4.02
CA VAL A 372 15.91 -16.31 -5.49
C VAL A 372 16.64 -15.12 -6.10
N LEU A 373 17.48 -15.39 -7.11
CA LEU A 373 18.07 -14.34 -7.93
C LEU A 373 16.95 -13.72 -8.78
N GLY A 374 16.70 -12.44 -8.54
CA GLY A 374 15.51 -11.70 -8.93
C GLY A 374 15.03 -10.82 -7.77
N GLY A 375 15.05 -9.50 -7.93
CA GLY A 375 14.61 -8.56 -6.90
C GLY A 375 13.10 -8.63 -6.60
N GLY A 376 12.66 -7.98 -5.54
CA GLY A 376 11.23 -7.84 -5.20
C GLY A 376 10.88 -6.40 -4.87
N ASP A 377 9.59 -6.07 -4.97
CA ASP A 377 9.06 -4.75 -4.61
C ASP A 377 8.04 -4.84 -3.47
N GLU A 378 7.26 -5.93 -3.42
CA GLU A 378 6.07 -6.01 -2.58
C GLU A 378 5.69 -7.48 -2.31
N ILE A 379 5.06 -7.81 -1.16
CA ILE A 379 4.85 -9.23 -0.75
C ILE A 379 3.39 -9.59 -0.52
N TYR A 380 3.01 -10.87 -0.49
CA TYR A 380 1.80 -11.35 0.16
C TYR A 380 2.17 -12.52 1.07
N CYS A 381 1.73 -12.53 2.32
CA CYS A 381 2.18 -13.53 3.30
C CYS A 381 1.01 -14.10 4.11
N ASN A 382 0.90 -15.42 4.14
CA ASN A 382 0.08 -16.16 5.08
C ASN A 382 0.96 -17.07 5.97
N LYS A 383 0.37 -17.96 6.76
CA LYS A 383 1.14 -18.81 7.70
C LYS A 383 2.02 -19.88 7.05
N THR A 384 1.77 -20.26 5.80
CA THR A 384 2.46 -21.35 5.11
C THR A 384 3.19 -20.92 3.85
N ASP A 385 2.76 -19.81 3.25
CA ASP A 385 3.21 -19.35 1.94
C ASP A 385 3.49 -17.85 1.95
N LEU A 386 4.61 -17.49 1.34
CA LEU A 386 5.03 -16.12 1.03
C LEU A 386 5.13 -15.98 -0.48
N TYR A 387 4.54 -14.92 -1.01
CA TYR A 387 4.64 -14.52 -2.41
C TYR A 387 5.35 -13.18 -2.47
N ILE A 388 6.30 -13.02 -3.38
CA ILE A 388 7.01 -11.76 -3.61
C ILE A 388 6.71 -11.35 -5.05
N ALA A 389 6.12 -10.17 -5.23
CA ALA A 389 5.86 -9.58 -6.53
C ALA A 389 6.93 -8.55 -6.87
N LYS A 390 7.32 -8.55 -8.14
CA LYS A 390 8.26 -7.60 -8.74
C LYS A 390 7.69 -7.02 -10.02
N TYR A 391 7.75 -5.71 -10.17
CA TYR A 391 7.45 -5.01 -11.39
C TYR A 391 8.61 -5.09 -12.41
N ILE A 392 8.28 -5.32 -13.68
CA ILE A 392 9.20 -5.30 -14.82
C ILE A 392 8.67 -4.36 -15.92
N TRP A 393 9.40 -3.26 -16.16
CA TRP A 393 9.36 -2.52 -17.43
C TRP A 393 10.13 -3.31 -18.49
N ARG A 394 9.45 -3.90 -19.48
CA ARG A 394 10.13 -4.73 -20.50
C ARG A 394 10.32 -4.05 -21.85
N ASP A 395 9.55 -3.02 -22.20
CA ASP A 395 9.66 -2.35 -23.50
C ASP A 395 9.04 -0.93 -23.51
N PHE A 396 9.87 0.10 -23.80
CA PHE A 396 9.43 1.50 -23.98
C PHE A 396 8.72 1.74 -25.33
N GLU A 397 9.01 0.95 -26.37
CA GLU A 397 8.38 1.08 -27.68
C GLU A 397 7.01 0.39 -27.71
N MET A 398 6.81 -0.68 -26.92
CA MET A 398 5.55 -1.44 -26.84
C MET A 398 4.68 -1.13 -25.62
N ASN A 399 5.09 -0.21 -24.73
CA ASN A 399 4.36 0.24 -23.53
C ASN A 399 3.76 -0.92 -22.71
N SER A 400 4.50 -2.02 -22.55
CA SER A 400 4.00 -3.26 -21.94
C SER A 400 4.63 -3.48 -20.56
N SER A 401 3.80 -3.53 -19.53
CA SER A 401 4.18 -3.79 -18.15
C SER A 401 3.94 -5.25 -17.75
N TYR A 402 4.78 -5.78 -16.87
CA TYR A 402 4.68 -7.16 -16.38
C TYR A 402 4.95 -7.22 -14.87
N THR A 403 4.34 -8.18 -14.19
CA THR A 403 4.65 -8.51 -12.79
C THR A 403 5.18 -9.94 -12.74
N THR A 404 6.40 -10.12 -12.24
CA THR A 404 6.91 -11.45 -11.87
C THR A 404 6.55 -11.75 -10.42
N ILE A 405 6.19 -12.99 -10.13
CA ILE A 405 5.79 -13.47 -8.79
C ILE A 405 6.70 -14.64 -8.43
N TYR A 406 7.24 -14.65 -7.22
CA TYR A 406 8.00 -15.75 -6.61
C TYR A 406 7.22 -16.31 -5.44
N ARG A 407 7.09 -17.64 -5.32
CA ARG A 407 6.47 -18.31 -4.16
C ARG A 407 7.53 -19.02 -3.33
N PHE A 408 7.49 -18.78 -2.03
CA PHE A 408 8.25 -19.46 -0.98
C PHE A 408 7.28 -20.20 -0.04
N GLU A 409 7.68 -21.40 0.40
CA GLU A 409 6.99 -22.13 1.47
C GLU A 409 7.71 -21.85 2.81
N LEU A 410 6.94 -21.42 3.81
CA LEU A 410 7.39 -20.98 5.13
C LEU A 410 7.52 -22.15 6.13
N THR A 411 7.95 -23.31 5.63
CA THR A 411 8.32 -24.47 6.45
C THR A 411 9.68 -24.26 7.13
N SER A 412 10.12 -25.26 7.90
CA SER A 412 11.52 -25.36 8.36
C SER A 412 12.15 -26.59 7.68
N PRO A 413 13.05 -26.41 6.69
CA PRO A 413 13.56 -25.15 6.16
C PRO A 413 12.55 -24.37 5.28
N VAL A 414 12.76 -23.06 5.20
CA VAL A 414 12.11 -22.18 4.21
C VAL A 414 12.65 -22.51 2.82
N SER A 415 11.81 -22.47 1.78
CA SER A 415 12.27 -22.80 0.42
C SER A 415 11.46 -22.11 -0.68
N PHE A 416 12.17 -21.59 -1.70
CA PHE A 416 11.56 -21.19 -2.98
C PHE A 416 10.90 -22.41 -3.65
N LYS A 417 9.74 -22.22 -4.30
CA LYS A 417 8.96 -23.29 -4.94
C LYS A 417 8.68 -23.07 -6.42
N SER A 418 8.28 -21.86 -6.80
CA SER A 418 7.82 -21.58 -8.16
C SER A 418 7.87 -20.08 -8.46
N SER A 419 7.88 -19.76 -9.74
CA SER A 419 7.78 -18.39 -10.26
C SER A 419 6.86 -18.33 -11.46
N CYS A 420 6.32 -17.14 -11.75
CA CYS A 420 5.60 -16.87 -12.99
C CYS A 420 5.70 -15.38 -13.36
N THR A 421 5.28 -15.02 -14.57
CA THR A 421 5.08 -13.62 -14.98
C THR A 421 3.67 -13.40 -15.51
N VAL A 422 2.93 -12.45 -14.90
CA VAL A 422 1.63 -11.96 -15.39
C VAL A 422 1.79 -10.59 -16.07
N ARG A 423 0.78 -10.16 -16.83
CA ARG A 423 0.75 -8.82 -17.45
C ARG A 423 0.27 -7.76 -16.47
N GLY A 424 0.72 -6.53 -16.68
CA GLY A 424 0.38 -5.36 -15.87
C GLY A 424 1.16 -5.23 -14.58
N THR A 425 0.91 -4.13 -13.87
CA THR A 425 1.45 -3.82 -12.53
C THR A 425 0.36 -4.00 -11.47
N PHE A 426 0.70 -4.50 -10.30
CA PHE A 426 -0.15 -4.38 -9.11
C PHE A 426 -0.13 -2.94 -8.57
N LEU A 427 -1.05 -2.60 -7.65
CA LEU A 427 -1.11 -1.27 -7.01
C LEU A 427 -0.24 -1.22 -5.75
N ASN A 428 -0.46 -2.17 -4.85
CA ASN A 428 0.17 -2.35 -3.53
C ASN A 428 -0.12 -3.80 -3.09
N GLN A 429 0.34 -4.26 -1.91
CA GLN A 429 0.02 -5.64 -1.54
C GLN A 429 -1.50 -5.99 -1.45
N PHE A 430 -2.46 -5.03 -1.32
CA PHE A 430 -3.92 -5.32 -1.29
C PHE A 430 -4.43 -5.87 -2.64
N SER A 431 -3.62 -5.69 -3.68
CA SER A 431 -3.82 -6.29 -5.00
C SER A 431 -3.49 -7.79 -5.04
N MET A 432 -3.03 -8.39 -3.94
CA MET A 432 -2.57 -9.77 -3.84
C MET A 432 -3.18 -10.53 -2.67
N ASP A 433 -3.41 -11.82 -2.86
CA ASP A 433 -4.26 -12.64 -2.01
C ASP A 433 -3.97 -14.15 -2.19
N GLU A 434 -4.28 -14.98 -1.19
CA GLU A 434 -4.51 -16.43 -1.40
C GLU A 434 -5.81 -16.87 -0.72
N TYR A 435 -6.73 -17.46 -1.48
CA TYR A 435 -7.96 -18.05 -0.95
C TYR A 435 -8.27 -19.39 -1.59
N GLY A 436 -8.69 -20.37 -0.77
CA GLY A 436 -9.01 -21.72 -1.24
C GLY A 436 -7.83 -22.49 -1.87
N GLY A 437 -6.58 -22.07 -1.60
CA GLY A 437 -5.37 -22.63 -2.19
C GLY A 437 -4.98 -22.04 -3.56
N TYR A 438 -5.63 -20.95 -3.97
CA TYR A 438 -5.32 -20.20 -5.19
C TYR A 438 -4.77 -18.82 -4.85
N PHE A 439 -3.62 -18.46 -5.43
CA PHE A 439 -3.09 -17.10 -5.37
C PHE A 439 -3.84 -16.21 -6.37
N ARG A 440 -4.15 -14.98 -6.00
CA ARG A 440 -4.95 -14.05 -6.81
C ARG A 440 -4.28 -12.70 -6.85
N ILE A 441 -4.23 -12.09 -8.04
CA ILE A 441 -3.58 -10.80 -8.26
C ILE A 441 -4.40 -9.91 -9.18
N ALA A 442 -4.55 -8.63 -8.81
CA ALA A 442 -5.15 -7.58 -9.62
C ALA A 442 -4.04 -6.69 -10.23
N THR A 443 -4.08 -6.46 -11.55
CA THR A 443 -3.07 -5.69 -12.27
C THR A 443 -3.65 -4.69 -13.28
N THR A 444 -2.87 -3.65 -13.59
CA THR A 444 -3.14 -2.62 -14.59
C THR A 444 -2.12 -2.70 -15.73
N GLU A 445 -2.56 -2.84 -16.98
CA GLU A 445 -1.72 -2.73 -18.19
C GLU A 445 -2.40 -1.82 -19.21
N ASN A 446 -1.73 -0.79 -19.73
CA ASN A 446 -2.30 0.10 -20.77
C ASN A 446 -3.72 0.63 -20.48
N GLN A 447 -3.98 1.02 -19.21
CA GLN A 447 -5.31 1.44 -18.73
C GLN A 447 -6.40 0.35 -18.88
N SER A 448 -6.02 -0.93 -18.81
CA SER A 448 -6.92 -2.07 -18.76
C SER A 448 -6.61 -2.90 -17.52
N ASN A 449 -7.62 -3.07 -16.67
CA ASN A 449 -7.45 -3.74 -15.38
C ASN A 449 -7.87 -5.22 -15.48
N THR A 450 -7.13 -6.09 -14.81
CA THR A 450 -7.28 -7.56 -14.88
C THR A 450 -7.14 -8.18 -13.50
N VAL A 451 -8.03 -9.11 -13.14
CA VAL A 451 -7.82 -10.02 -12.01
C VAL A 451 -7.45 -11.41 -12.54
N THR A 452 -6.33 -11.94 -12.06
CA THR A 452 -5.78 -13.25 -12.44
C THR A 452 -5.79 -14.18 -11.23
N VAL A 453 -6.13 -15.45 -11.45
CA VAL A 453 -6.15 -16.51 -10.44
C VAL A 453 -5.16 -17.59 -10.87
N LEU A 454 -4.28 -17.98 -9.96
CA LEU A 454 -3.20 -18.95 -10.16
C LEU A 454 -3.27 -20.05 -9.10
N ASP A 455 -2.83 -21.26 -9.43
CA ASP A 455 -2.70 -22.34 -8.43
C ASP A 455 -1.39 -22.24 -7.63
N LYS A 456 -1.13 -23.21 -6.74
CA LYS A 456 0.09 -23.23 -5.92
C LYS A 456 1.39 -23.39 -6.72
N ASN A 457 1.36 -23.86 -7.96
CA ASN A 457 2.54 -23.88 -8.84
C ASN A 457 2.75 -22.53 -9.55
N LEU A 458 1.85 -21.56 -9.35
CA LEU A 458 1.72 -20.32 -10.13
C LEU A 458 1.31 -20.57 -11.60
N ASP A 459 0.62 -21.67 -11.88
CA ASP A 459 -0.06 -21.85 -13.17
C ASP A 459 -1.35 -21.03 -13.21
N ILE A 460 -1.56 -20.24 -14.27
CA ILE A 460 -2.79 -19.43 -14.43
C ILE A 460 -3.99 -20.34 -14.69
N VAL A 461 -4.92 -20.40 -13.74
CA VAL A 461 -6.16 -21.19 -13.85
C VAL A 461 -7.34 -20.39 -14.39
N GLY A 462 -7.35 -19.07 -14.19
CA GLY A 462 -8.42 -18.20 -14.67
C GLY A 462 -8.04 -16.71 -14.67
N SER A 463 -8.75 -15.91 -15.47
CA SER A 463 -8.59 -14.45 -15.46
C SER A 463 -9.84 -13.73 -15.96
N VAL A 464 -10.04 -12.50 -15.48
CA VAL A 464 -11.06 -11.56 -15.95
C VAL A 464 -10.40 -10.21 -16.19
N GLY A 465 -10.33 -9.81 -17.46
CA GLY A 465 -9.74 -8.54 -17.89
C GLY A 465 -10.75 -7.61 -18.57
N GLY A 466 -10.33 -6.37 -18.79
CA GLY A 466 -11.19 -5.32 -19.33
C GLY A 466 -12.10 -4.67 -18.27
N ILE A 467 -11.71 -4.77 -17.00
CA ILE A 467 -12.31 -4.01 -15.90
C ILE A 467 -11.92 -2.54 -16.12
N ALA A 468 -12.90 -1.65 -16.24
CA ALA A 468 -12.73 -0.22 -16.54
C ALA A 468 -11.68 0.11 -17.63
N MET A 469 -12.01 -0.20 -18.89
CA MET A 469 -11.17 0.17 -20.04
C MET A 469 -10.95 1.69 -20.12
N GLY A 470 -9.71 2.12 -20.00
CA GLY A 470 -9.29 3.53 -19.97
C GLY A 470 -9.08 4.11 -18.57
N GLU A 471 -9.04 3.28 -17.53
CA GLU A 471 -8.85 3.66 -16.12
C GLU A 471 -7.75 2.81 -15.45
N GLN A 472 -7.28 3.23 -14.28
CA GLN A 472 -6.31 2.47 -13.45
C GLN A 472 -6.96 2.01 -12.14
N ILE A 473 -6.41 0.98 -11.51
CA ILE A 473 -6.80 0.55 -10.15
C ILE A 473 -6.36 1.58 -9.11
N TYR A 474 -7.27 1.95 -8.21
CA TYR A 474 -7.03 2.86 -7.08
C TYR A 474 -7.20 2.19 -5.70
N ALA A 475 -7.99 1.12 -5.61
CA ALA A 475 -8.03 0.23 -4.45
C ALA A 475 -8.43 -1.19 -4.86
N VAL A 476 -7.98 -2.17 -4.08
CA VAL A 476 -8.41 -3.57 -4.20
C VAL A 476 -8.73 -4.10 -2.80
N ARG A 477 -9.72 -4.97 -2.68
CA ARG A 477 -9.87 -5.83 -1.49
C ARG A 477 -10.43 -7.18 -1.89
N PHE A 478 -9.74 -8.25 -1.57
CA PHE A 478 -10.25 -9.61 -1.70
C PHE A 478 -10.95 -10.01 -0.40
N ILE A 479 -12.17 -10.57 -0.52
CA ILE A 479 -12.98 -11.07 0.59
C ILE A 479 -13.58 -12.42 0.18
N GLY A 480 -12.98 -13.51 0.66
CA GLY A 480 -13.39 -14.87 0.35
C GLY A 480 -13.50 -15.12 -1.16
N ASN A 481 -14.70 -15.40 -1.65
CA ASN A 481 -14.98 -15.66 -3.08
C ASN A 481 -15.19 -14.39 -3.94
N THR A 482 -14.84 -13.21 -3.44
CA THR A 482 -15.10 -11.92 -4.12
C THR A 482 -13.84 -11.06 -4.13
N ALA A 483 -13.63 -10.29 -5.20
CA ALA A 483 -12.74 -9.13 -5.16
C ALA A 483 -13.52 -7.84 -5.44
N TYR A 484 -13.21 -6.81 -4.69
CA TYR A 484 -13.67 -5.45 -4.88
C TYR A 484 -12.53 -4.65 -5.51
N VAL A 485 -12.79 -4.03 -6.65
CA VAL A 485 -11.78 -3.26 -7.40
C VAL A 485 -12.36 -1.87 -7.66
N VAL A 486 -11.69 -0.84 -7.14
CA VAL A 486 -11.98 0.56 -7.40
C VAL A 486 -11.07 1.04 -8.51
N THR A 487 -11.63 1.72 -9.51
CA THR A 487 -10.87 2.37 -10.58
C THR A 487 -11.25 3.83 -10.69
N PHE A 488 -10.40 4.65 -11.31
CA PHE A 488 -10.75 6.06 -11.50
C PHE A 488 -10.20 6.68 -12.78
N ARG A 489 -10.96 7.67 -13.25
CA ARG A 489 -10.57 8.65 -14.28
C ARG A 489 -11.32 9.98 -14.13
N ARG A 490 -12.62 9.91 -13.77
CA ARG A 490 -13.49 11.07 -13.43
C ARG A 490 -14.58 10.72 -12.42
N THR A 491 -15.09 9.49 -12.46
CA THR A 491 -16.03 8.89 -11.49
C THR A 491 -15.52 7.49 -11.16
N ASP A 492 -15.62 7.05 -9.91
CA ASP A 492 -15.20 5.73 -9.44
C ASP A 492 -16.29 4.68 -9.69
N PRO A 493 -16.02 3.62 -10.46
CA PRO A 493 -16.78 2.39 -10.43
C PRO A 493 -16.13 1.38 -9.46
N LEU A 494 -16.80 1.13 -8.34
CA LEU A 494 -16.52 -0.03 -7.49
C LEU A 494 -17.04 -1.29 -8.21
N PHE A 495 -16.14 -2.08 -8.79
CA PHE A 495 -16.47 -3.37 -9.38
C PHE A 495 -16.48 -4.47 -8.33
N VAL A 496 -17.42 -5.41 -8.50
CA VAL A 496 -17.52 -6.63 -7.71
C VAL A 496 -17.24 -7.82 -8.63
N ILE A 497 -16.14 -8.52 -8.38
CA ILE A 497 -15.65 -9.65 -9.16
C ILE A 497 -15.97 -10.95 -8.42
N ASP A 498 -16.68 -11.86 -9.07
CA ASP A 498 -16.96 -13.20 -8.56
C ASP A 498 -15.81 -14.15 -8.90
N LEU A 499 -15.23 -14.73 -7.85
CA LEU A 499 -14.07 -15.63 -7.87
C LEU A 499 -14.43 -17.02 -7.30
N SER A 500 -15.72 -17.33 -7.13
CA SER A 500 -16.21 -18.62 -6.58
C SER A 500 -15.91 -19.82 -7.47
N ASP A 501 -15.72 -19.60 -8.77
CA ASP A 501 -15.10 -20.55 -9.70
C ASP A 501 -13.75 -19.95 -10.12
N PRO A 502 -12.61 -20.48 -9.63
CA PRO A 502 -11.28 -19.94 -9.95
C PRO A 502 -10.93 -20.07 -11.43
N THR A 503 -11.60 -20.97 -12.18
CA THR A 503 -11.38 -21.17 -13.62
C THR A 503 -12.23 -20.25 -14.51
N SER A 504 -13.26 -19.63 -13.94
CA SER A 504 -14.18 -18.73 -14.66
C SER A 504 -14.56 -17.48 -13.84
N PRO A 505 -13.56 -16.68 -13.40
CA PRO A 505 -13.83 -15.42 -12.73
C PRO A 505 -14.58 -14.43 -13.64
N ARG A 506 -15.42 -13.58 -13.07
CA ARG A 506 -16.30 -12.66 -13.85
C ARG A 506 -16.74 -11.44 -13.05
N ILE A 507 -16.97 -10.33 -13.73
CA ILE A 507 -17.64 -9.16 -13.14
C ILE A 507 -19.09 -9.55 -12.81
N LYS A 508 -19.54 -9.22 -11.59
CA LYS A 508 -20.87 -9.56 -11.05
C LYS A 508 -21.72 -8.34 -10.73
N GLY A 509 -21.08 -7.22 -10.34
CA GLY A 509 -21.73 -5.94 -10.08
C GLY A 509 -20.76 -4.77 -10.30
N GLU A 510 -21.33 -3.57 -10.40
CA GLU A 510 -20.62 -2.30 -10.59
C GLU A 510 -21.44 -1.20 -9.90
N LEU A 511 -20.78 -0.35 -9.10
CA LEU A 511 -21.38 0.84 -8.47
C LEU A 511 -20.58 2.07 -8.88
N LYS A 512 -21.22 3.00 -9.60
CA LYS A 512 -20.61 4.29 -9.97
C LYS A 512 -20.93 5.37 -8.95
N ILE A 513 -19.89 6.01 -8.41
CA ILE A 513 -20.01 7.16 -7.50
C ILE A 513 -19.06 8.31 -7.91
N PRO A 514 -19.38 9.55 -7.53
CA PRO A 514 -18.43 10.67 -7.60
C PRO A 514 -17.29 10.55 -6.57
N GLY A 515 -16.12 11.10 -6.91
CA GLY A 515 -14.89 10.88 -6.15
C GLY A 515 -14.34 9.46 -6.35
N PHE A 516 -13.46 8.99 -5.46
CA PHE A 516 -12.91 7.61 -5.46
C PHE A 516 -12.47 7.14 -4.07
N SER A 517 -12.26 5.85 -3.89
CA SER A 517 -11.61 5.28 -2.68
C SER A 517 -10.17 4.83 -2.99
N ASN A 518 -9.22 5.18 -2.13
CA ASN A 518 -7.84 4.71 -2.17
C ASN A 518 -7.62 3.45 -1.31
N MET A 519 -8.43 3.28 -0.26
CA MET A 519 -8.37 2.10 0.61
C MET A 519 -9.77 1.57 0.93
N LEU A 520 -9.88 0.23 1.05
CA LEU A 520 -11.12 -0.49 1.35
C LEU A 520 -10.94 -1.39 2.58
N TYR A 521 -11.68 -1.10 3.65
CA TYR A 521 -11.67 -1.85 4.91
C TYR A 521 -12.95 -2.68 5.06
N PRO A 522 -12.87 -4.00 5.28
CA PRO A 522 -14.02 -4.80 5.71
C PRO A 522 -14.63 -4.26 7.01
N PHE A 523 -15.95 -4.23 7.10
CA PHE A 523 -16.67 -3.64 8.24
C PHE A 523 -17.86 -4.49 8.73
N GLY A 524 -17.73 -5.82 8.65
CA GLY A 524 -18.76 -6.79 9.07
C GLY A 524 -19.99 -6.80 8.14
N ASP A 525 -20.91 -7.74 8.35
CA ASP A 525 -22.26 -7.79 7.75
C ASP A 525 -22.38 -7.49 6.24
N GLY A 526 -21.35 -7.86 5.45
CA GLY A 526 -21.30 -7.55 4.02
C GLY A 526 -21.12 -6.05 3.71
N ARG A 527 -20.33 -5.34 4.52
CA ARG A 527 -20.07 -3.90 4.40
C ARG A 527 -18.58 -3.59 4.24
N LEU A 528 -18.30 -2.48 3.55
CA LEU A 528 -16.95 -1.91 3.42
C LEU A 528 -16.95 -0.43 3.85
N ILE A 529 -15.85 0.02 4.45
CA ILE A 529 -15.50 1.43 4.56
C ILE A 529 -14.51 1.75 3.44
N GLY A 530 -14.83 2.70 2.58
CA GLY A 530 -13.89 3.29 1.62
C GLY A 530 -13.36 4.62 2.11
N ILE A 531 -12.05 4.82 2.06
CA ILE A 531 -11.40 6.09 2.39
C ILE A 531 -10.68 6.60 1.13
N GLY A 532 -10.91 7.86 0.78
CA GLY A 532 -10.31 8.50 -0.40
C GLY A 532 -10.86 9.92 -0.60
N GLU A 533 -11.13 10.31 -1.84
CA GLU A 533 -11.56 11.67 -2.20
C GLU A 533 -13.05 11.74 -2.61
N ASP A 534 -13.71 12.84 -2.27
CA ASP A 534 -15.04 13.20 -2.75
C ASP A 534 -14.96 13.85 -4.14
N GLY A 535 -16.09 13.91 -4.84
CA GLY A 535 -16.15 14.52 -6.16
C GLY A 535 -17.56 14.83 -6.63
N ASP A 536 -17.66 15.35 -7.84
CA ASP A 536 -18.91 15.62 -8.54
C ASP A 536 -18.80 15.28 -10.04
N GLU A 537 -19.70 15.80 -10.87
CA GLU A 537 -19.74 15.58 -12.32
C GLU A 537 -18.46 16.05 -13.05
N ASN A 538 -17.65 16.91 -12.43
CA ASN A 538 -16.42 17.46 -12.98
C ASN A 538 -15.15 16.66 -12.60
N GLY A 539 -15.23 15.75 -11.62
CA GLY A 539 -14.09 14.98 -11.10
C GLY A 539 -13.97 15.03 -9.57
N SER A 540 -12.76 14.77 -9.05
CA SER A 540 -12.47 14.98 -7.62
C SER A 540 -12.60 16.46 -7.23
N ASN A 541 -13.08 16.70 -6.01
CA ASN A 541 -13.09 18.02 -5.39
C ASN A 541 -12.01 18.17 -4.29
N GLY A 542 -11.13 17.18 -4.15
CA GLY A 542 -9.98 17.19 -3.24
C GLY A 542 -10.32 17.08 -1.74
N LYS A 543 -11.58 16.80 -1.38
CA LYS A 543 -12.00 16.63 0.02
C LYS A 543 -11.91 15.17 0.43
N LEU A 544 -11.45 14.91 1.65
CA LEU A 544 -11.46 13.58 2.24
C LEU A 544 -12.90 13.06 2.37
N LYS A 545 -13.16 11.90 1.75
CA LYS A 545 -14.42 11.15 1.81
C LYS A 545 -14.23 9.85 2.57
N ILE A 546 -15.20 9.54 3.41
CA ILE A 546 -15.35 8.26 4.08
C ILE A 546 -16.71 7.68 3.67
N SER A 547 -16.70 6.62 2.86
CA SER A 547 -17.89 6.00 2.27
C SER A 547 -18.21 4.70 2.99
N LEU A 548 -19.49 4.45 3.27
CA LEU A 548 -19.99 3.17 3.78
C LEU A 548 -20.74 2.46 2.66
N PHE A 549 -20.24 1.29 2.27
CA PHE A 549 -20.83 0.45 1.23
C PHE A 549 -21.59 -0.73 1.82
N ASP A 550 -22.75 -1.04 1.24
CA ASP A 550 -23.41 -2.34 1.33
C ASP A 550 -23.02 -3.16 0.08
N VAL A 551 -22.38 -4.30 0.31
CA VAL A 551 -21.95 -5.26 -0.70
C VAL A 551 -22.54 -6.66 -0.44
N SER A 552 -23.57 -6.75 0.39
CA SER A 552 -24.27 -8.01 0.75
C SER A 552 -25.01 -8.65 -0.43
N ASP A 553 -25.43 -7.86 -1.43
CA ASP A 553 -25.76 -8.33 -2.78
C ASP A 553 -24.66 -7.94 -3.77
N PRO A 554 -23.75 -8.87 -4.13
CA PRO A 554 -22.66 -8.62 -5.08
C PRO A 554 -23.09 -8.19 -6.48
N GLN A 555 -24.38 -8.30 -6.85
CA GLN A 555 -24.89 -7.79 -8.14
C GLN A 555 -25.33 -6.32 -8.06
N ASN A 556 -25.68 -5.83 -6.86
CA ASN A 556 -26.23 -4.49 -6.65
C ASN A 556 -25.55 -3.78 -5.46
N PRO A 557 -24.21 -3.63 -5.46
CA PRO A 557 -23.48 -2.87 -4.45
C PRO A 557 -23.97 -1.41 -4.36
N LYS A 558 -23.95 -0.81 -3.16
CA LYS A 558 -24.45 0.56 -2.92
C LYS A 558 -23.57 1.32 -1.93
N GLU A 559 -23.32 2.60 -2.21
CA GLU A 559 -22.92 3.57 -1.17
C GLU A 559 -24.19 3.90 -0.38
N ILE A 560 -24.29 3.40 0.85
CA ILE A 560 -25.47 3.60 1.71
C ILE A 560 -25.35 4.85 2.59
N SER A 561 -24.13 5.31 2.84
CA SER A 561 -23.85 6.57 3.53
C SER A 561 -22.44 7.08 3.21
N LYS A 562 -22.19 8.38 3.36
CA LYS A 562 -20.84 8.94 3.35
C LYS A 562 -20.69 10.12 4.32
N ALA A 563 -19.46 10.36 4.77
CA ALA A 563 -19.01 11.59 5.42
C ALA A 563 -17.97 12.28 4.51
N VAL A 564 -18.00 13.61 4.43
CA VAL A 564 -17.09 14.42 3.60
C VAL A 564 -16.53 15.56 4.45
N MET A 565 -15.20 15.62 4.56
CA MET A 565 -14.50 16.57 5.42
C MET A 565 -14.21 17.85 4.63
N ASN A 566 -14.99 18.91 4.86
CA ASN A 566 -14.97 20.10 3.99
C ASN A 566 -13.65 20.89 3.95
N ASN A 567 -12.80 20.76 4.97
CA ASN A 567 -11.55 21.51 5.15
C ASN A 567 -10.31 20.61 5.16
N TYR A 568 -10.45 19.31 4.90
CA TYR A 568 -9.37 18.33 5.04
C TYR A 568 -9.32 17.44 3.80
N ALA A 569 -8.11 17.25 3.27
CA ALA A 569 -7.85 16.48 2.05
C ALA A 569 -7.14 15.15 2.33
N TYR A 570 -6.48 15.01 3.49
CA TYR A 570 -5.53 13.93 3.74
C TYR A 570 -5.81 13.16 5.03
N THR A 571 -5.57 11.85 4.94
CA THR A 571 -5.43 10.92 6.06
C THR A 571 -4.43 9.85 5.65
N PRO A 572 -3.49 9.45 6.54
CA PRO A 572 -2.66 8.28 6.29
C PRO A 572 -3.48 7.02 6.04
N ALA A 573 -4.69 6.90 6.63
CA ALA A 573 -5.57 5.74 6.47
C ALA A 573 -6.19 5.59 5.06
N ALA A 574 -5.91 6.49 4.13
CA ALA A 574 -6.22 6.32 2.71
C ALA A 574 -5.12 5.53 1.96
N TYR A 575 -3.93 5.36 2.55
CA TYR A 575 -2.73 4.83 1.89
C TYR A 575 -1.98 3.77 2.71
N GLU A 576 -2.10 3.82 4.04
CA GLU A 576 -1.46 2.95 5.03
C GLU A 576 -2.56 2.40 5.96
N HIS A 577 -2.80 1.09 5.92
CA HIS A 577 -3.88 0.43 6.66
C HIS A 577 -3.64 0.44 8.17
N LYS A 578 -2.39 0.47 8.62
CA LYS A 578 -2.03 0.55 10.05
C LYS A 578 -2.49 1.85 10.72
N ALA A 579 -2.80 2.89 9.93
CA ALA A 579 -3.38 4.13 10.43
C ALA A 579 -4.91 4.06 10.67
N PHE A 580 -5.58 2.97 10.27
CA PHE A 580 -7.00 2.73 10.57
C PHE A 580 -7.15 2.00 11.90
N LEU A 581 -7.50 2.74 12.95
CA LEU A 581 -7.75 2.15 14.27
C LEU A 581 -9.20 1.67 14.38
N ARG A 582 -9.41 0.36 14.33
CA ARG A 582 -10.72 -0.27 14.63
C ARG A 582 -11.00 -0.27 16.13
N MET A 583 -12.21 0.09 16.55
CA MET A 583 -12.61 0.07 17.96
C MET A 583 -13.22 -1.27 18.37
N ALA A 584 -13.08 -1.63 19.65
CA ALA A 584 -13.62 -2.86 20.24
C ALA A 584 -15.16 -3.02 20.16
N ASP A 585 -15.91 -1.94 19.89
CA ASP A 585 -17.37 -1.98 19.71
C ASP A 585 -17.81 -2.56 18.35
N GLY A 586 -16.86 -2.78 17.43
CA GLY A 586 -17.08 -3.28 16.07
C GLY A 586 -17.82 -2.32 15.13
N ASN A 587 -18.26 -1.16 15.63
CA ASN A 587 -19.11 -0.20 14.90
C ASN A 587 -18.44 1.17 14.74
N SER A 588 -17.35 1.42 15.47
CA SER A 588 -16.58 2.65 15.41
C SER A 588 -15.14 2.41 14.96
N PHE A 589 -14.52 3.45 14.41
CA PHE A 589 -13.11 3.48 14.08
C PHE A 589 -12.57 4.90 14.24
N VAL A 590 -11.24 5.02 14.27
CA VAL A 590 -10.51 6.28 14.41
C VAL A 590 -9.43 6.33 13.35
N ILE A 591 -9.26 7.50 12.72
CA ILE A 591 -8.20 7.77 11.75
C ILE A 591 -7.50 9.09 12.06
N PRO A 592 -6.19 9.22 11.82
CA PRO A 592 -5.54 10.52 11.77
C PRO A 592 -6.06 11.32 10.58
N ILE A 593 -6.30 12.61 10.76
CA ILE A 593 -6.67 13.54 9.69
C ILE A 593 -5.69 14.71 9.75
N SER A 594 -5.27 15.20 8.59
CA SER A 594 -4.57 16.47 8.50
C SER A 594 -5.08 17.35 7.35
N GLY A 595 -4.80 18.64 7.47
CA GLY A 595 -5.06 19.61 6.43
C GLY A 595 -4.23 20.86 6.66
N ASP A 596 -3.78 21.44 5.56
CA ASP A 596 -3.04 22.69 5.56
C ASP A 596 -4.01 23.83 5.22
N TYR A 597 -4.09 24.85 6.08
CA TYR A 597 -4.81 26.09 5.78
C TYR A 597 -3.88 27.30 5.93
N SER A 598 -4.02 28.27 5.03
CA SER A 598 -3.26 29.51 5.09
C SER A 598 -4.15 30.71 5.40
N TYR A 599 -3.69 31.59 6.29
CA TYR A 599 -4.30 32.87 6.54
C TYR A 599 -3.29 34.00 6.32
N ALA A 600 -3.77 35.09 5.73
CA ALA A 600 -2.99 36.30 5.56
C ALA A 600 -3.07 37.13 6.85
N GLU A 601 -1.92 37.41 7.46
CA GLU A 601 -1.80 38.30 8.61
C GLU A 601 -1.15 39.61 8.18
N ASP A 602 -1.71 40.75 8.60
CA ASP A 602 -1.19 42.08 8.28
C ASP A 602 -0.03 42.40 9.23
N GLY A 603 1.20 42.28 8.73
CA GLY A 603 2.43 42.55 9.47
C GLY A 603 2.82 44.04 9.49
N GLY A 604 1.97 44.96 9.05
CA GLY A 604 2.24 46.40 8.99
C GLY A 604 3.12 46.83 7.81
N ASP A 605 4.13 46.02 7.44
CA ASP A 605 4.95 46.20 6.23
C ASP A 605 4.45 45.34 5.03
N GLY A 606 3.37 44.56 5.21
CA GLY A 606 2.76 43.73 4.17
C GLY A 606 1.98 42.55 4.74
N TYR A 607 1.30 41.81 3.85
CA TYR A 607 0.66 40.54 4.20
C TYR A 607 1.67 39.39 4.12
N TYR A 608 1.75 38.61 5.19
CA TYR A 608 2.46 37.32 5.21
C TYR A 608 1.45 36.19 5.35
N TYR A 609 1.65 35.10 4.59
CA TYR A 609 0.81 33.91 4.67
C TYR A 609 1.40 32.94 5.69
N ASN A 610 0.72 32.76 6.82
CA ASN A 610 1.01 31.70 7.76
C ASN A 610 0.39 30.40 7.25
N TYR A 611 1.18 29.34 7.10
CA TYR A 611 0.69 27.98 6.85
C TYR A 611 0.51 27.26 8.18
N VAL A 612 -0.70 26.82 8.49
CA VAL A 612 -1.00 25.99 9.66
C VAL A 612 -1.41 24.62 9.17
N ARG A 613 -0.62 23.61 9.54
CA ARG A 613 -0.96 22.20 9.45
C ARG A 613 -1.76 21.82 10.69
N ASP A 614 -3.06 21.58 10.53
CA ASP A 614 -3.91 21.00 11.56
C ASP A 614 -3.80 19.47 11.46
N SER A 615 -3.63 18.77 12.59
CA SER A 615 -3.52 17.31 12.63
C SER A 615 -4.10 16.77 13.94
N PHE A 616 -4.95 15.75 13.83
CA PHE A 616 -5.75 15.23 14.93
C PHE A 616 -6.25 13.82 14.64
N LEU A 617 -6.69 13.08 15.67
CA LEU A 617 -7.49 11.88 15.45
C LEU A 617 -8.96 12.24 15.31
N CYS A 618 -9.66 11.60 14.38
CA CYS A 618 -11.09 11.72 14.20
C CYS A 618 -11.77 10.34 14.33
N SER A 619 -12.80 10.27 15.16
CA SER A 619 -13.63 9.07 15.31
C SER A 619 -14.86 9.12 14.42
N PHE A 620 -15.20 7.97 13.86
CA PHE A 620 -16.41 7.72 13.08
C PHE A 620 -17.16 6.55 13.69
N THR A 621 -18.48 6.61 13.67
CA THR A 621 -19.37 5.53 14.11
C THR A 621 -20.38 5.21 13.03
N VAL A 622 -20.61 3.91 12.82
CA VAL A 622 -21.67 3.37 11.97
C VAL A 622 -22.85 2.98 12.85
N SER A 623 -24.04 3.53 12.56
CA SER A 623 -25.27 3.21 13.28
C SER A 623 -26.38 2.88 12.27
N GLY A 624 -26.78 1.61 12.23
CA GLY A 624 -27.61 1.09 11.16
C GLY A 624 -26.92 1.25 9.81
N ASP A 625 -27.54 1.96 8.87
CA ASP A 625 -27.01 2.20 7.52
C ASP A 625 -26.31 3.57 7.39
N LYS A 626 -26.06 4.28 8.50
CA LYS A 626 -25.48 5.62 8.49
C LYS A 626 -24.09 5.64 9.11
N ILE A 627 -23.13 6.27 8.41
CA ILE A 627 -21.87 6.73 9.01
C ILE A 627 -22.00 8.17 9.51
N SER A 628 -21.38 8.48 10.64
CA SER A 628 -21.23 9.84 11.16
C SER A 628 -19.85 10.07 11.74
N GLU A 629 -19.26 11.22 11.42
CA GLU A 629 -18.23 11.85 12.25
C GLU A 629 -18.77 11.99 13.68
N TYR A 630 -17.95 11.63 14.66
CA TYR A 630 -18.34 11.57 16.06
C TYR A 630 -17.57 12.57 16.93
N LYS A 631 -16.23 12.49 16.95
CA LYS A 631 -15.35 13.37 17.76
C LYS A 631 -14.00 13.63 17.10
N LYS A 632 -13.51 14.87 17.24
CA LYS A 632 -12.12 15.30 16.99
C LYS A 632 -11.34 15.28 18.31
N TYR A 633 -10.17 14.65 18.30
CA TYR A 633 -9.21 14.59 19.39
C TYR A 633 -7.93 15.31 18.95
N ALA A 634 -7.76 16.56 19.39
CA ALA A 634 -6.66 17.43 18.98
C ALA A 634 -5.93 17.96 20.21
N ALA A 635 -4.60 17.90 20.19
CA ALA A 635 -3.77 18.57 21.17
C ALA A 635 -3.57 20.04 20.78
N GLU A 636 -3.55 20.96 21.75
CA GLU A 636 -3.28 22.39 21.49
C GLU A 636 -1.78 22.70 21.29
N SER A 637 -0.90 21.75 21.65
CA SER A 637 0.55 21.90 21.49
C SER A 637 0.95 21.94 20.01
N LYS A 638 1.68 23.00 19.64
CA LYS A 638 2.34 23.13 18.32
C LYS A 638 3.61 22.28 18.19
N ASP A 639 4.00 21.63 19.28
CA ASP A 639 5.25 20.88 19.39
C ASP A 639 5.07 19.48 18.81
N LEU A 640 3.90 18.85 19.01
CA LEU A 640 3.54 17.60 18.36
C LEU A 640 3.09 17.86 16.92
N ARG A 641 3.80 17.29 15.95
CA ARG A 641 3.53 17.47 14.52
C ARG A 641 3.22 16.13 13.86
N GLU A 642 2.21 16.14 13.00
CA GLU A 642 1.78 15.01 12.17
C GLU A 642 1.40 13.76 12.98
N ILE A 643 0.09 13.61 13.26
CA ILE A 643 -0.44 12.39 13.87
C ILE A 643 -0.41 11.26 12.83
N GLU A 644 0.32 10.20 13.13
CA GLU A 644 0.56 9.07 12.22
C GLU A 644 -0.28 7.83 12.58
N ARG A 645 -0.61 7.66 13.88
CA ARG A 645 -1.37 6.52 14.41
C ARG A 645 -2.31 6.93 15.54
N GLY A 646 -3.35 6.12 15.74
CA GLY A 646 -4.14 6.09 16.96
C GLY A 646 -4.00 4.74 17.67
N LEU A 647 -4.00 4.74 18.99
CA LEU A 647 -4.05 3.54 19.84
C LEU A 647 -5.08 3.74 20.95
N TYR A 648 -5.57 2.67 21.60
CA TYR A 648 -6.39 2.80 22.82
C TYR A 648 -5.99 1.79 23.89
N ILE A 649 -6.20 2.17 25.16
CA ILE A 649 -6.14 1.29 26.34
C ILE A 649 -7.27 1.70 27.27
N GLY A 650 -8.18 0.76 27.57
CA GLY A 650 -9.41 1.02 28.32
C GLY A 650 -10.26 2.11 27.68
N ASN A 651 -10.50 3.19 28.42
CA ASN A 651 -11.26 4.35 27.97
C ASN A 651 -10.35 5.50 27.48
N THR A 652 -9.03 5.29 27.36
CA THR A 652 -8.09 6.29 26.89
C THR A 652 -7.73 6.02 25.43
N LEU A 653 -7.92 7.04 24.59
CA LEU A 653 -7.43 7.08 23.22
C LEU A 653 -6.10 7.85 23.20
N PHE A 654 -5.13 7.36 22.44
CA PHE A 654 -3.82 7.97 22.30
C PHE A 654 -3.59 8.36 20.84
N SER A 655 -3.18 9.61 20.60
CA SER A 655 -2.66 10.04 19.30
C SER A 655 -1.15 9.99 19.32
N VAL A 656 -0.55 9.26 18.38
CA VAL A 656 0.90 9.17 18.23
C VAL A 656 1.32 10.08 17.08
N ALA A 657 2.16 11.05 17.41
CA ALA A 657 2.89 11.87 16.46
C ALA A 657 4.30 11.30 16.29
N GLY A 658 4.99 11.68 15.22
CA GLY A 658 6.38 11.24 14.99
C GLY A 658 7.37 11.63 16.10
N ASN A 659 6.97 12.54 16.99
CA ASN A 659 7.79 13.10 18.07
C ASN A 659 7.17 13.02 19.47
N GLY A 660 6.10 12.26 19.67
CA GLY A 660 5.46 12.15 20.97
C GLY A 660 4.05 11.57 20.95
N ILE A 661 3.36 11.69 22.08
CA ILE A 661 2.05 11.08 22.31
C ILE A 661 1.15 12.01 23.13
N SER A 662 -0.14 12.06 22.78
CA SER A 662 -1.20 12.70 23.59
C SER A 662 -2.23 11.67 24.02
N ALA A 663 -2.71 11.76 25.26
CA ALA A 663 -3.80 10.94 25.80
C ALA A 663 -5.09 11.74 25.88
N PHE A 664 -6.22 11.12 25.53
CA PHE A 664 -7.56 11.69 25.58
C PHE A 664 -8.54 10.72 26.24
N ASP A 665 -9.53 11.24 26.96
CA ASP A 665 -10.69 10.42 27.33
C ASP A 665 -11.56 10.19 26.08
N ILE A 666 -11.87 8.92 25.77
CA ILE A 666 -12.61 8.56 24.56
C ILE A 666 -14.05 9.11 24.54
N ASN A 667 -14.63 9.37 25.71
CA ASN A 667 -16.03 9.76 25.89
C ASN A 667 -16.23 11.28 25.84
N SER A 668 -15.34 12.08 26.42
CA SER A 668 -15.39 13.55 26.36
C SER A 668 -14.57 14.16 25.22
N ALA A 669 -13.59 13.42 24.67
CA ALA A 669 -12.51 13.94 23.82
C ALA A 669 -11.62 15.00 24.51
N GLU A 670 -11.65 15.07 25.84
CA GLU A 670 -10.79 15.93 26.64
C GLU A 670 -9.34 15.43 26.59
N LEU A 671 -8.41 16.35 26.32
CA LEU A 671 -6.97 16.10 26.41
C LEU A 671 -6.59 15.90 27.89
N LEU A 672 -6.04 14.73 28.22
CA LEU A 672 -5.63 14.37 29.57
C LEU A 672 -4.18 14.75 29.84
N SER A 673 -3.27 14.38 28.95
CA SER A 673 -1.86 14.78 28.99
C SER A 673 -1.20 14.70 27.62
N SER A 674 0.03 15.19 27.51
CA SER A 674 0.91 14.96 26.35
C SER A 674 2.35 14.79 26.80
N VAL A 675 3.09 13.95 26.10
CA VAL A 675 4.52 13.72 26.28
C VAL A 675 5.20 13.97 24.94
N VAL A 676 6.02 15.02 24.87
CA VAL A 676 6.93 15.27 23.75
C VAL A 676 8.22 14.52 24.04
N PHE A 677 8.76 13.83 23.04
CA PHE A 677 10.03 13.13 23.18
C PHE A 677 11.19 14.11 23.07
N GLU A 678 12.12 14.05 24.03
CA GLU A 678 13.34 14.86 24.00
C GLU A 678 14.16 14.58 22.72
N PRO A 679 14.71 15.60 22.04
CA PRO A 679 15.63 15.39 20.95
C PRO A 679 16.87 14.63 21.44
N THR A 680 17.30 13.70 20.61
CA THR A 680 18.42 12.78 20.86
C THR A 680 19.76 13.46 20.55
N GLY A 681 20.45 13.97 21.58
CA GLY A 681 21.84 14.45 21.48
C GLY A 681 22.03 15.91 21.86
N ASP A 682 23.29 16.28 22.14
CA ASP A 682 23.71 17.67 22.36
C ASP A 682 23.50 18.52 21.09
N GLU A 683 23.65 19.85 21.24
CA GLU A 683 23.41 20.88 20.20
C GLU A 683 23.86 20.49 18.78
N PRO A 684 23.12 20.93 17.73
CA PRO A 684 23.39 20.54 16.35
C PRO A 684 24.84 20.76 15.96
N ILE A 685 25.41 19.81 15.20
CA ILE A 685 26.78 19.91 14.68
C ILE A 685 26.90 21.18 13.85
N VAL A 686 27.55 22.19 14.44
CA VAL A 686 27.80 23.48 13.79
C VAL A 686 28.82 23.25 12.68
N TYR A 687 28.33 23.12 11.45
CA TYR A 687 29.16 23.36 10.28
C TYR A 687 29.52 24.85 10.27
N ASN A 688 30.82 25.16 10.26
CA ASN A 688 31.30 26.53 10.20
C ASN A 688 30.95 27.17 8.85
N ASP A 689 29.83 27.91 8.79
CA ASP A 689 29.72 29.18 8.04
C ASP A 689 28.39 29.90 8.33
N GLY A 690 28.14 30.21 9.62
CA GLY A 690 27.25 31.31 10.05
C GLY A 690 25.73 31.12 9.95
N ASP A 691 25.23 30.25 9.07
CA ASP A 691 23.79 30.06 8.86
C ASP A 691 23.21 28.94 9.75
N VAL A 692 22.39 29.34 10.72
CA VAL A 692 21.66 28.43 11.60
C VAL A 692 20.48 27.82 10.85
N VAL A 693 20.60 26.56 10.47
CA VAL A 693 19.47 25.73 10.03
C VAL A 693 19.09 24.77 11.15
N ILE A 694 17.93 25.01 11.76
CA ILE A 694 17.27 24.05 12.65
C ILE A 694 16.37 23.19 11.76
N TYR A 695 16.55 21.86 11.81
CA TYR A 695 15.57 20.88 11.34
C TYR A 695 14.81 20.34 12.55
#